data_AF-T1FDW4-F1
#
_entry.id   AF-T1FDW4-F1
#
_cell.length_a   1.000
_cell.length_b   1.000
_cell.length_c   1.000
_cell.angle_alpha   90.00
_cell.angle_beta   90.00
_cell.angle_gamma   90.00
#
_symmetry.space_group_name_H-M   'P 1'
#
loop_
_entity.id
_entity.type
_entity.pdbx_description
1 polymer ?
#
loop_
_entity_poly.entity_id
_entity_poly.type
_entity_poly.pdbx_seq_one_letter_code
_entity_poly.pdbx_strand_id
1 'polypeptide(L)'
;MRSQMSAMNQAVARIINLMTSPSRHPHTPPPHHHYRPVEAGEDVDRDSSLDCVAVGSAIQAISSNICGFSRHIHELAASMSGDEVEDGSKLLEAARKLVDAFNALLSNLQPHCDQSKHDMLNFASQIGETSEKLISLIERSHVAADAAGIDDSYKNTLLNLSQAVAMATNVLMMKVKGVACERTNQSEQRDIISCATNCAHRTSQLVACAKESCAMNDVTKHELDEAANQVMLCVQQLIDHVTTSSLRCRQHYTNKAFDKANKVAVIVRTTDELCMNINNTQVMIQQARLLAMATSQLVNALKLEAEEEEKMKRKNSEEHHKLLTAAKELADATTKMVEAAKISLRRLTTRTTQMMNTCAGIGRYNRDVRMQQQLLNICKMISSNNILQAVQSLRTSVVTINNISSSCCNNVDEVETQQAILADLVNTSKCMLNPCEQLLSAALATAATIMEESAVHHLSCSADQLTEAMQLLKEDVEKCSSILSLTSDPMDLYLQTINQAQHELRTFKSCLRAFEVEKDCDGEKEERDSEEMKRERQVWFNKLGTSSKNVGSCMARMLTHAIQGRTSETHQSTDESISSLISLTNSVKGIVECSPHDVTLQEAVMDLGSDVLEKSKNLIIEAKLALKECAGTDRQTKLVSVAKSLSHALSQLISCVPGVKQVDDVIRYISNYNVTIHQQVDRIVVINNYDHTSLPLNQYLLSKPETRIQQSL
;
A
#
# COMPACT_ATOMS: atom_id res chain seq x y z
N MET A 1 -16.40 13.35 -14.14
CA MET A 1 -17.04 13.07 -15.44
C MET A 1 -17.04 11.59 -15.82
N ARG A 2 -15.91 10.90 -16.09
CA ARG A 2 -15.91 9.45 -16.47
C ARG A 2 -16.63 8.52 -15.48
N SER A 3 -16.41 8.69 -14.18
CA SER A 3 -17.09 7.90 -13.14
C SER A 3 -18.61 8.12 -13.14
N GLN A 4 -19.06 9.37 -13.32
CA GLN A 4 -20.49 9.71 -13.43
C GLN A 4 -21.11 9.10 -14.69
N MET A 5 -20.41 9.14 -15.83
CA MET A 5 -20.86 8.51 -17.08
C MET A 5 -20.97 6.99 -16.95
N SER A 6 -19.98 6.34 -16.33
CA SER A 6 -20.02 4.90 -16.08
C SER A 6 -21.20 4.50 -15.19
N ALA A 7 -21.50 5.29 -14.15
CA ALA A 7 -22.66 5.07 -13.29
C ALA A 7 -24.00 5.21 -14.05
N MET A 8 -24.12 6.20 -14.94
CA MET A 8 -25.30 6.38 -15.80
C MET A 8 -25.47 5.22 -16.79
N ASN A 9 -24.40 4.77 -17.45
CA ASN A 9 -24.46 3.64 -18.38
C ASN A 9 -24.81 2.32 -17.66
N GLN A 10 -24.29 2.11 -16.44
CA GLN A 10 -24.68 0.97 -15.61
C GLN A 10 -26.15 1.02 -15.19
N ALA A 11 -26.68 2.21 -14.87
CA ALA A 11 -28.09 2.39 -14.55
C ALA A 11 -28.99 2.09 -15.77
N VAL A 12 -28.60 2.51 -16.97
CA VAL A 12 -29.30 2.15 -18.23
C VAL A 12 -29.28 0.65 -18.47
N ALA A 13 -28.13 0.00 -18.32
CA ALA A 13 -28.02 -1.45 -18.46
C ALA A 13 -28.89 -2.21 -17.43
N ARG A 14 -29.00 -1.70 -16.20
CA ARG A 14 -29.90 -2.25 -15.17
C ARG A 14 -31.37 -2.09 -15.56
N ILE A 15 -31.78 -0.92 -16.06
CA ILE A 15 -33.15 -0.70 -16.54
C ILE A 15 -33.49 -1.70 -17.65
N ILE A 16 -32.61 -1.87 -18.64
CA ILE A 16 -32.82 -2.82 -19.74
C ILE A 16 -32.96 -4.23 -19.19
N ASN A 17 -32.03 -4.69 -18.34
CA ASN A 17 -32.07 -6.03 -17.76
C ASN A 17 -33.36 -6.30 -16.97
N LEU A 18 -33.84 -5.32 -16.20
CA LEU A 18 -35.10 -5.42 -15.45
C LEU A 18 -36.31 -5.48 -16.39
N MET A 19 -36.29 -4.75 -17.51
CA MET A 19 -37.37 -4.75 -18.52
C MET A 19 -37.32 -5.96 -19.46
N THR A 20 -36.16 -6.61 -19.64
CA THR A 20 -35.98 -7.75 -20.57
C THR A 20 -36.05 -9.12 -19.91
N SER A 21 -36.13 -9.19 -18.58
CA SER A 21 -36.18 -10.44 -17.82
C SER A 21 -37.47 -11.23 -18.12
N PRO A 22 -37.41 -12.50 -18.55
CA PRO A 22 -38.60 -13.34 -18.67
C PRO A 22 -39.10 -13.74 -17.28
N SER A 23 -40.42 -13.75 -17.09
CA SER A 23 -41.07 -14.17 -15.85
C SER A 23 -40.54 -15.54 -15.39
N ARG A 24 -39.94 -15.60 -14.20
CA ARG A 24 -39.51 -16.86 -13.59
C ARG A 24 -40.73 -17.64 -13.12
N HIS A 25 -41.17 -18.64 -13.87
CA HIS A 25 -41.98 -19.73 -13.33
C HIS A 25 -41.11 -20.63 -12.43
N PRO A 26 -41.51 -20.94 -11.18
CA PRO A 26 -40.87 -21.99 -10.41
C PRO A 26 -41.50 -23.35 -10.79
N HIS A 27 -40.80 -24.14 -11.60
CA HIS A 27 -41.12 -25.56 -11.77
C HIS A 27 -40.41 -26.38 -10.70
N THR A 28 -41.13 -26.74 -9.64
CA THR A 28 -40.83 -27.89 -8.78
C THR A 28 -42.13 -28.67 -8.56
N PRO A 29 -42.23 -29.96 -8.95
CA PRO A 29 -43.44 -30.74 -8.69
C PRO A 29 -43.44 -31.29 -7.26
N PRO A 30 -44.56 -31.22 -6.51
CA PRO A 30 -44.68 -31.95 -5.25
C PRO A 30 -45.21 -33.37 -5.49
N PRO A 31 -44.92 -34.34 -4.60
CA PRO A 31 -45.48 -35.68 -4.69
C PRO A 31 -46.95 -35.71 -4.24
N HIS A 32 -47.71 -36.58 -4.89
CA HIS A 32 -49.13 -36.87 -4.63
C HIS A 32 -49.43 -37.21 -3.15
N HIS A 33 -50.53 -36.67 -2.60
CA HIS A 33 -51.60 -37.44 -1.93
C HIS A 33 -52.84 -36.58 -1.57
N HIS A 34 -54.01 -37.10 -1.98
CA HIS A 34 -55.37 -36.97 -1.43
C HIS A 34 -56.22 -35.66 -1.51
N TYR A 35 -57.18 -35.68 -2.46
CA TYR A 35 -58.64 -35.44 -2.34
C TYR A 35 -59.19 -34.24 -1.52
N ARG A 36 -59.72 -33.22 -2.21
CA ARG A 36 -61.12 -32.72 -2.08
C ARG A 36 -61.45 -31.68 -3.18
N PRO A 37 -62.66 -31.66 -3.79
CA PRO A 37 -63.06 -30.63 -4.74
C PRO A 37 -64.14 -29.70 -4.16
N VAL A 38 -63.93 -28.38 -4.11
CA VAL A 38 -65.01 -27.36 -3.96
C VAL A 38 -64.54 -25.99 -4.51
N GLU A 39 -65.24 -25.56 -5.55
CA GLU A 39 -65.69 -24.19 -5.92
C GLU A 39 -64.74 -23.06 -6.34
N ALA A 40 -65.33 -22.23 -7.20
CA ALA A 40 -64.77 -21.20 -8.06
C ALA A 40 -64.65 -19.84 -7.37
N GLY A 41 -63.72 -19.02 -7.88
CA GLY A 41 -63.65 -17.59 -7.62
C GLY A 41 -62.26 -17.16 -7.18
N GLU A 42 -61.47 -16.64 -8.12
CA GLU A 42 -60.57 -15.49 -8.00
C GLU A 42 -59.55 -15.55 -9.15
N ASP A 43 -59.77 -14.71 -10.16
CA ASP A 43 -58.76 -14.33 -11.16
C ASP A 43 -57.60 -13.64 -10.41
N VAL A 44 -56.57 -14.41 -10.08
CA VAL A 44 -55.34 -13.89 -9.46
C VAL A 44 -54.52 -13.17 -10.52
N ASP A 45 -54.26 -11.90 -10.24
CA ASP A 45 -53.37 -10.95 -10.91
C ASP A 45 -52.22 -11.58 -11.72
N ARG A 46 -52.24 -11.38 -13.04
CA ARG A 46 -51.13 -11.73 -13.95
C ARG A 46 -50.06 -10.66 -14.14
N ASP A 47 -50.13 -9.51 -13.46
CA ASP A 47 -49.33 -8.32 -13.79
C ASP A 47 -48.39 -7.80 -12.68
N SER A 48 -47.69 -8.68 -11.96
CA SER A 48 -46.69 -8.28 -10.94
C SER A 48 -45.29 -8.88 -11.19
N SER A 49 -44.65 -8.50 -12.31
CA SER A 49 -43.24 -8.91 -12.55
C SER A 49 -42.30 -7.81 -13.03
N LEU A 50 -42.68 -6.54 -12.85
CA LEU A 50 -41.80 -5.41 -13.13
C LEU A 50 -41.51 -4.67 -11.82
N ASP A 51 -40.28 -4.75 -11.32
CA ASP A 51 -39.84 -4.07 -10.10
C ASP A 51 -39.77 -2.55 -10.34
N CYS A 52 -40.92 -1.88 -10.28
CA CYS A 52 -41.02 -0.42 -10.43
C CYS A 52 -40.13 0.33 -9.43
N VAL A 53 -39.84 -0.27 -8.27
CA VAL A 53 -38.91 0.25 -7.26
C VAL A 53 -37.46 0.20 -7.74
N ALA A 54 -37.04 -0.91 -8.36
CA ALA A 54 -35.68 -1.06 -8.88
C ALA A 54 -35.44 -0.18 -10.12
N VAL A 55 -36.45 -0.05 -10.99
CA VAL A 55 -36.44 0.88 -12.12
C VAL A 55 -36.39 2.33 -11.61
N GLY A 56 -37.19 2.68 -10.60
CA GLY A 56 -37.15 4.00 -9.96
C GLY A 56 -35.79 4.35 -9.35
N SER A 57 -35.12 3.39 -8.70
CA SER A 57 -33.76 3.56 -8.16
C SER A 57 -32.72 3.82 -9.27
N ALA A 58 -32.81 3.11 -10.39
CA ALA A 58 -31.93 3.33 -11.53
C ALA A 58 -32.17 4.70 -12.21
N ILE A 59 -33.42 5.13 -12.31
CA ILE A 59 -33.79 6.46 -12.82
C ILE A 59 -33.25 7.57 -11.89
N GLN A 60 -33.36 7.40 -10.57
CA GLN A 60 -32.81 8.31 -9.57
C GLN A 60 -31.27 8.43 -9.69
N ALA A 61 -30.58 7.32 -9.95
CA ALA A 61 -29.14 7.29 -10.19
C ALA A 61 -28.75 8.03 -11.48
N ILE A 62 -29.53 7.92 -12.55
CA ILE A 62 -29.31 8.69 -13.79
C ILE A 62 -29.52 10.19 -13.53
N SER A 63 -30.65 10.55 -12.91
CA SER A 63 -31.02 11.94 -12.63
C SER A 63 -30.00 12.67 -11.74
N SER A 64 -29.56 12.02 -10.66
CA SER A 64 -28.57 12.60 -9.73
C SER A 64 -27.19 12.82 -10.38
N ASN A 65 -26.79 11.97 -11.33
CA ASN A 65 -25.51 12.11 -12.02
C ASN A 65 -25.57 13.09 -13.20
N ILE A 66 -26.71 13.21 -13.91
CA ILE A 66 -26.89 14.15 -15.02
C ILE A 66 -26.68 15.61 -14.59
N CYS A 67 -27.20 16.02 -13.43
CA CYS A 67 -27.07 17.41 -12.97
C CYS A 67 -25.61 17.79 -12.70
N GLY A 68 -24.83 16.90 -12.07
CA GLY A 68 -23.40 17.12 -11.83
C GLY A 68 -22.59 17.05 -13.10
N PHE A 69 -22.92 16.13 -14.00
CA PHE A 69 -22.26 15.96 -15.28
C PHE A 69 -22.43 17.17 -16.21
N SER A 70 -23.66 17.71 -16.30
CA SER A 70 -23.97 18.92 -17.08
C SER A 70 -23.22 20.15 -16.59
N ARG A 71 -23.12 20.34 -15.27
CA ARG A 71 -22.33 21.42 -14.66
C ARG A 71 -20.85 21.32 -15.04
N HIS A 72 -20.25 20.13 -14.91
CA HIS A 72 -18.84 19.92 -15.24
C HIS A 72 -18.55 20.14 -16.73
N ILE A 73 -19.46 19.79 -17.63
CA ILE A 73 -19.31 20.06 -19.08
C ILE A 73 -19.42 21.57 -19.37
N HIS A 74 -20.32 22.28 -18.69
CA HIS A 74 -20.46 23.71 -18.87
C HIS A 74 -19.25 24.48 -18.33
N GLU A 75 -18.68 24.03 -17.21
CA GLU A 75 -17.41 24.56 -16.67
C GLU A 75 -16.24 24.27 -17.61
N LEU A 76 -16.16 23.05 -18.16
CA LEU A 76 -15.13 22.66 -19.14
C LEU A 76 -15.26 23.50 -20.42
N ALA A 77 -16.45 23.60 -21.00
CA ALA A 77 -16.68 24.41 -22.20
C ALA A 77 -16.45 25.92 -21.95
N ALA A 78 -16.72 26.43 -20.75
CA ALA A 78 -16.43 27.82 -20.39
C ALA A 78 -14.94 28.10 -20.18
N SER A 79 -14.15 27.07 -19.83
CA SER A 79 -12.70 27.16 -19.69
C SER A 79 -11.94 27.09 -21.02
N MET A 80 -12.62 26.74 -22.12
CA MET A 80 -12.04 26.65 -23.47
C MET A 80 -12.10 28.01 -24.16
N SER A 81 -10.98 28.74 -24.19
CA SER A 81 -10.86 30.06 -24.84
C SER A 81 -9.88 30.04 -26.01
N GLY A 82 -10.23 30.66 -27.15
CA GLY A 82 -9.38 30.75 -28.35
C GLY A 82 -9.86 29.84 -29.49
N ASP A 83 -8.95 29.17 -30.19
CA ASP A 83 -9.24 28.27 -31.33
C ASP A 83 -10.07 27.01 -30.93
N GLU A 84 -10.27 26.77 -29.63
CA GLU A 84 -11.04 25.63 -29.08
C GLU A 84 -12.55 25.91 -28.87
N VAL A 85 -13.04 27.10 -29.22
CA VAL A 85 -14.47 27.47 -29.06
C VAL A 85 -15.39 26.56 -29.89
N GLU A 86 -14.92 26.11 -31.06
CA GLU A 86 -15.67 25.19 -31.91
C GLU A 86 -15.80 23.80 -31.25
N ASP A 87 -14.76 23.33 -30.56
CA ASP A 87 -14.76 22.03 -29.87
C ASP A 87 -15.54 22.06 -28.55
N GLY A 88 -15.52 23.20 -27.84
CA GLY A 88 -16.43 23.44 -26.72
C GLY A 88 -17.91 23.44 -27.14
N SER A 89 -18.22 23.99 -28.32
CA SER A 89 -19.60 23.97 -28.87
C SER A 89 -20.03 22.55 -29.27
N LYS A 90 -19.15 21.75 -29.88
CA LYS A 90 -19.40 20.34 -30.22
C LYS A 90 -19.56 19.48 -28.98
N LEU A 91 -18.80 19.76 -27.92
CA LEU A 91 -18.93 19.10 -26.62
C LEU A 91 -20.30 19.38 -25.99
N LEU A 92 -20.75 20.63 -25.99
CA LEU A 92 -22.07 21.01 -25.51
C LEU A 92 -23.20 20.40 -26.36
N GLU A 93 -23.02 20.29 -27.67
CA GLU A 93 -23.97 19.63 -28.56
C GLU A 93 -24.05 18.12 -28.30
N ALA A 94 -22.91 17.45 -28.10
CA ALA A 94 -22.87 16.03 -27.75
C ALA A 94 -23.52 15.76 -26.38
N ALA A 95 -23.31 16.65 -25.41
CA ALA A 95 -23.95 16.59 -24.10
C ALA A 95 -25.48 16.74 -24.20
N ARG A 96 -25.95 17.67 -25.05
CA ARG A 96 -27.39 17.87 -25.29
C ARG A 96 -28.02 16.64 -25.95
N LYS A 97 -27.39 16.09 -26.99
CA LYS A 97 -27.85 14.85 -27.66
C LYS A 97 -27.93 13.66 -26.71
N LEU A 98 -26.99 13.55 -25.77
CA LEU A 98 -27.02 12.52 -24.74
C LEU A 98 -28.22 12.71 -23.79
N VAL A 99 -28.47 13.93 -23.32
CA VAL A 99 -29.63 14.25 -22.47
C VAL A 99 -30.95 14.02 -23.21
N ASP A 100 -31.03 14.36 -24.49
CA ASP A 100 -32.19 14.11 -25.33
C ASP A 100 -32.44 12.60 -25.50
N ALA A 101 -31.38 11.80 -25.66
CA ALA A 101 -31.48 10.34 -25.72
C ALA A 101 -31.96 9.73 -24.38
N PHE A 102 -31.50 10.26 -23.24
CA PHE A 102 -32.01 9.88 -21.93
C PHE A 102 -33.49 10.27 -21.74
N ASN A 103 -33.89 11.46 -22.18
CA ASN A 103 -35.30 11.88 -22.13
C ASN A 103 -36.18 11.03 -23.04
N ALA A 104 -35.68 10.63 -24.21
CA ALA A 104 -36.40 9.70 -25.09
C ALA A 104 -36.58 8.33 -24.42
N LEU A 105 -35.55 7.81 -23.76
CA LEU A 105 -35.65 6.55 -23.00
C LEU A 105 -36.65 6.67 -21.83
N LEU A 106 -36.58 7.74 -21.04
CA LEU A 106 -37.50 8.01 -19.92
C LEU A 106 -38.95 8.23 -20.37
N SER A 107 -39.18 8.92 -21.49
CA SER A 107 -40.52 9.13 -22.04
C SER A 107 -41.16 7.83 -22.53
N ASN A 108 -40.32 6.87 -22.94
CA ASN A 108 -40.73 5.56 -23.43
C ASN A 108 -40.85 4.49 -22.32
N LEU A 109 -40.44 4.79 -21.09
CA LEU A 109 -40.55 3.90 -19.93
C LEU A 109 -41.96 3.83 -19.31
N GLN A 110 -43.03 4.04 -20.11
CA GLN A 110 -44.40 3.96 -19.60
C GLN A 110 -44.86 2.50 -19.42
N PRO A 111 -45.49 2.16 -18.28
CA PRO A 111 -45.84 0.78 -17.89
C PRO A 111 -46.96 0.11 -18.72
N HIS A 112 -47.53 0.80 -19.71
CA HIS A 112 -48.67 0.31 -20.51
C HIS A 112 -48.46 0.40 -22.02
N CYS A 113 -47.24 0.61 -22.49
CA CYS A 113 -46.98 0.64 -23.91
C CYS A 113 -46.36 -0.70 -24.33
N ASP A 114 -47.04 -1.44 -25.23
CA ASP A 114 -46.50 -2.59 -25.97
C ASP A 114 -45.35 -2.13 -26.87
N GLN A 115 -44.25 -1.68 -26.26
CA GLN A 115 -43.10 -1.21 -27.00
C GLN A 115 -42.23 -2.39 -27.37
N SER A 116 -41.71 -2.34 -28.61
CA SER A 116 -40.81 -3.37 -29.06
C SER A 116 -39.55 -3.30 -28.19
N LYS A 117 -39.14 -4.41 -27.60
CA LYS A 117 -37.84 -4.54 -26.91
C LYS A 117 -36.68 -4.00 -27.77
N HIS A 118 -36.88 -4.00 -29.08
CA HIS A 118 -35.99 -3.42 -30.08
C HIS A 118 -35.83 -1.89 -29.95
N ASP A 119 -36.91 -1.13 -29.70
CA ASP A 119 -36.84 0.32 -29.52
C ASP A 119 -36.06 0.70 -28.26
N MET A 120 -36.26 -0.01 -27.15
CA MET A 120 -35.49 0.17 -25.92
C MET A 120 -34.00 -0.10 -26.10
N LEU A 121 -33.65 -1.17 -26.83
CA LEU A 121 -32.27 -1.47 -27.17
C LEU A 121 -31.66 -0.44 -28.12
N ASN A 122 -32.45 0.10 -29.06
CA ASN A 122 -32.01 1.16 -29.96
C ASN A 122 -31.70 2.46 -29.19
N PHE A 123 -32.55 2.88 -28.25
CA PHE A 123 -32.27 4.02 -27.38
C PHE A 123 -31.04 3.81 -26.50
N ALA A 124 -30.87 2.60 -25.95
CA ALA A 124 -29.69 2.24 -25.18
C ALA A 124 -28.39 2.29 -26.01
N SER A 125 -28.45 1.78 -27.25
CA SER A 125 -27.35 1.86 -28.21
C SER A 125 -27.02 3.30 -28.55
N GLN A 126 -28.04 4.14 -28.77
CA GLN A 126 -27.88 5.56 -29.05
C GLN A 126 -27.26 6.32 -27.86
N ILE A 127 -27.64 5.98 -26.62
CA ILE A 127 -27.01 6.50 -25.40
C ILE A 127 -25.54 6.05 -25.32
N GLY A 128 -25.24 4.79 -25.62
CA GLY A 128 -23.87 4.27 -25.66
C GLY A 128 -22.99 5.00 -26.68
N GLU A 129 -23.45 5.14 -27.92
CA GLU A 129 -22.72 5.84 -28.98
C GLU A 129 -22.51 7.33 -28.68
N THR A 130 -23.54 8.01 -28.17
CA THR A 130 -23.43 9.44 -27.82
C THR A 130 -22.53 9.64 -26.60
N SER A 131 -22.56 8.72 -25.64
CA SER A 131 -21.65 8.67 -24.49
C SER A 131 -20.19 8.50 -24.95
N GLU A 132 -19.92 7.60 -25.89
CA GLU A 132 -18.58 7.35 -26.44
C GLU A 132 -18.07 8.54 -27.28
N LYS A 133 -18.93 9.13 -28.13
CA LYS A 133 -18.62 10.36 -28.88
C LYS A 133 -18.29 11.53 -27.93
N LEU A 134 -19.00 11.65 -26.82
CA LEU A 134 -18.72 12.67 -25.82
C LEU A 134 -17.39 12.40 -25.09
N ILE A 135 -17.13 11.15 -24.70
CA ILE A 135 -15.86 10.76 -24.06
C ILE A 135 -14.67 11.02 -24.99
N SER A 136 -14.77 10.69 -26.29
CA SER A 136 -13.70 10.95 -27.25
C SER A 136 -13.44 12.45 -27.48
N LEU A 137 -14.46 13.31 -27.37
CA LEU A 137 -14.29 14.77 -27.40
C LEU A 137 -13.68 15.32 -26.09
N ILE A 138 -14.05 14.75 -24.95
CA ILE A 138 -13.41 15.05 -23.65
C ILE A 138 -11.95 14.58 -23.66
N GLU A 139 -11.65 13.45 -24.29
CA GLU A 139 -10.29 12.92 -24.43
C GLU A 139 -9.45 13.74 -25.39
N ARG A 140 -10.05 14.26 -26.48
CA ARG A 140 -9.36 15.20 -27.38
C ARG A 140 -9.08 16.55 -26.72
N SER A 141 -9.93 17.02 -25.81
CA SER A 141 -9.71 18.26 -25.04
C SER A 141 -8.79 18.09 -23.83
N HIS A 142 -8.61 16.87 -23.32
CA HIS A 142 -7.65 16.56 -22.25
C HIS A 142 -6.27 16.13 -22.75
N VAL A 143 -6.06 15.99 -24.06
CA VAL A 143 -4.81 15.44 -24.63
C VAL A 143 -4.29 16.38 -25.73
N ALA A 144 -3.67 17.48 -25.29
CA ALA A 144 -2.38 17.80 -25.87
C ALA A 144 -1.38 16.79 -25.27
N ALA A 145 -1.00 15.81 -26.10
CA ALA A 145 0.03 14.77 -25.92
C ALA A 145 -0.30 13.56 -24.99
N ASP A 146 -0.12 12.35 -25.56
CA ASP A 146 0.32 11.11 -24.89
C ASP A 146 -0.64 9.93 -24.56
N ALA A 147 -1.82 9.79 -25.18
CA ALA A 147 -2.63 8.58 -24.91
C ALA A 147 -3.32 7.86 -26.08
N ALA A 148 -3.20 8.33 -27.33
CA ALA A 148 -3.79 7.64 -28.49
C ALA A 148 -2.84 6.66 -29.23
N GLY A 149 -1.56 6.59 -28.84
CA GLY A 149 -0.57 5.72 -29.49
C GLY A 149 -0.29 4.38 -28.81
N ILE A 150 -0.81 4.17 -27.59
CA ILE A 150 -0.36 3.07 -26.72
C ILE A 150 -1.07 1.75 -27.07
N ASP A 151 -2.35 1.78 -27.43
CA ASP A 151 -3.12 0.54 -27.68
C ASP A 151 -2.76 -0.14 -29.02
N ASP A 152 -2.52 0.66 -30.07
CA ASP A 152 -2.08 0.13 -31.37
C ASP A 152 -0.59 -0.27 -31.37
N SER A 153 0.25 0.40 -30.55
CA SER A 153 1.64 0.00 -30.34
C SER A 153 1.76 -1.30 -29.53
N TYR A 154 0.96 -1.45 -28.47
CA TYR A 154 0.94 -2.67 -27.65
C TYR A 154 0.50 -3.90 -28.46
N LYS A 155 -0.55 -3.75 -29.28
CA LYS A 155 -1.00 -4.80 -30.19
C LYS A 155 0.08 -5.19 -31.21
N ASN A 156 0.77 -4.21 -31.80
CA ASN A 156 1.85 -4.46 -32.77
C ASN A 156 3.08 -5.10 -32.10
N THR A 157 3.42 -4.70 -30.88
CA THR A 157 4.54 -5.29 -30.12
C THR A 157 4.26 -6.74 -29.71
N LEU A 158 3.04 -7.04 -29.23
CA LEU A 158 2.64 -8.41 -28.90
C LEU A 158 2.68 -9.34 -30.12
N LEU A 159 2.21 -8.86 -31.28
CA LEU A 159 2.27 -9.61 -32.53
C LEU A 159 3.72 -9.89 -32.93
N ASN A 160 4.60 -8.89 -32.86
CA ASN A 160 6.02 -9.02 -33.20
C ASN A 160 6.74 -10.02 -32.28
N LEU A 161 6.45 -9.98 -30.98
CA LEU A 161 7.00 -10.93 -29.99
C LEU A 161 6.56 -12.36 -30.29
N SER A 162 5.26 -12.58 -30.55
CA SER A 162 4.74 -13.92 -30.88
C SER A 162 5.38 -14.50 -32.15
N GLN A 163 5.62 -13.66 -33.16
CA GLN A 163 6.30 -14.05 -34.40
C GLN A 163 7.78 -14.38 -34.16
N ALA A 164 8.46 -13.62 -33.31
CA ALA A 164 9.85 -13.90 -32.92
C ALA A 164 9.99 -15.26 -32.22
N VAL A 165 9.04 -15.61 -31.34
CA VAL A 165 9.00 -16.93 -30.68
C VAL A 165 8.82 -18.04 -31.72
N ALA A 166 7.92 -17.88 -32.70
CA ALA A 166 7.76 -18.85 -33.78
C ALA A 166 9.03 -19.03 -34.64
N MET A 167 9.74 -17.93 -34.93
CA MET A 167 11.03 -17.99 -35.64
C MET A 167 12.10 -18.73 -34.83
N ALA A 168 12.20 -18.47 -33.53
CA ALA A 168 13.14 -19.16 -32.64
C ALA A 168 12.84 -20.67 -32.54
N THR A 169 11.56 -21.05 -32.44
CA THR A 169 11.13 -22.46 -32.43
C THR A 169 11.50 -23.18 -33.73
N ASN A 170 11.41 -22.52 -34.89
CA ASN A 170 11.84 -23.09 -36.17
C ASN A 170 13.36 -23.36 -36.21
N VAL A 171 14.17 -22.43 -35.69
CA VAL A 171 15.62 -22.62 -35.57
C VAL A 171 15.95 -23.77 -34.62
N LEU A 172 15.26 -23.84 -33.48
CA LEU A 172 15.40 -24.94 -32.52
C LEU A 172 15.06 -26.28 -33.17
N MET A 173 13.96 -26.35 -33.92
CA MET A 173 13.53 -27.58 -34.61
C MET A 173 14.59 -28.05 -35.62
N MET A 174 15.24 -27.13 -36.33
CA MET A 174 16.34 -27.48 -37.24
C MET A 174 17.55 -28.04 -36.49
N LYS A 175 17.93 -27.45 -35.34
CA LYS A 175 19.02 -27.97 -34.50
C LYS A 175 18.69 -29.33 -33.90
N VAL A 176 17.45 -29.52 -33.44
CA VAL A 176 16.99 -30.77 -32.86
C VAL A 176 16.94 -31.89 -33.89
N LYS A 177 16.52 -31.59 -35.13
CA LYS A 177 16.62 -32.54 -36.25
C LYS A 177 18.08 -32.90 -36.55
N GLY A 178 18.99 -31.93 -36.51
CA GLY A 178 20.43 -32.18 -36.64
C GLY A 178 20.97 -33.15 -35.57
N VAL A 179 20.67 -32.86 -34.29
CA VAL A 179 21.07 -33.70 -33.15
C VAL A 179 20.41 -35.09 -33.22
N ALA A 180 19.17 -35.18 -33.71
CA ALA A 180 18.47 -36.45 -33.89
C ALA A 180 19.08 -37.31 -35.02
N CYS A 181 19.62 -36.69 -36.08
CA CYS A 181 20.31 -37.40 -37.17
C CYS A 181 21.67 -37.99 -36.76
N GLU A 182 22.30 -37.45 -35.72
CA GLU A 182 23.58 -37.95 -35.19
C GLU A 182 23.42 -39.13 -34.22
N ARG A 183 22.19 -39.48 -33.83
CA ARG A 183 21.93 -40.54 -32.84
C ARG A 183 21.76 -41.91 -33.49
N THR A 184 22.38 -42.93 -32.89
CA THR A 184 22.29 -44.33 -33.32
C THR A 184 21.03 -45.06 -32.82
N ASN A 185 20.35 -44.53 -31.79
CA ASN A 185 19.18 -45.15 -31.18
C ASN A 185 17.87 -44.65 -31.81
N GLN A 186 17.20 -45.52 -32.58
CA GLN A 186 15.96 -45.21 -33.31
C GLN A 186 14.74 -44.91 -32.41
N SER A 187 14.75 -45.31 -31.13
CA SER A 187 13.69 -44.99 -30.16
C SER A 187 13.82 -43.54 -29.66
N GLU A 188 15.00 -43.18 -29.15
CA GLU A 188 15.28 -41.83 -28.64
C GLU A 188 15.20 -40.78 -29.76
N GLN A 189 15.56 -41.16 -30.99
CA GLN A 189 15.38 -40.32 -32.17
C GLN A 189 13.89 -40.00 -32.43
N ARG A 190 13.01 -40.99 -32.32
CA ARG A 190 11.55 -40.79 -32.51
C ARG A 190 10.94 -39.94 -31.40
N ASP A 191 11.36 -40.13 -30.16
CA ASP A 191 10.84 -39.39 -29.01
C ASP A 191 11.23 -37.91 -29.07
N ILE A 192 12.50 -37.61 -29.40
CA ILE A 192 12.98 -36.23 -29.55
C ILE A 192 12.31 -35.50 -30.71
N ILE A 193 12.09 -36.17 -31.85
CA ILE A 193 11.38 -35.59 -33.00
C ILE A 193 9.90 -35.35 -32.66
N SER A 194 9.27 -36.24 -31.91
CA SER A 194 7.88 -36.11 -31.47
C SER A 194 7.69 -34.92 -30.51
N CYS A 195 8.56 -34.79 -29.50
CA CYS A 195 8.58 -33.65 -28.58
C CYS A 195 8.82 -32.32 -29.32
N ALA A 196 9.76 -32.29 -30.28
CA ALA A 196 10.03 -31.10 -31.08
C ALA A 196 8.84 -30.69 -31.96
N THR A 197 8.13 -31.67 -32.53
CA THR A 197 6.95 -31.43 -33.36
C THR A 197 5.79 -30.88 -32.52
N ASN A 198 5.60 -31.40 -31.31
CA ASN A 198 4.61 -30.89 -30.36
C ASN A 198 4.91 -29.44 -29.95
N CYS A 199 6.18 -29.11 -29.68
CA CYS A 199 6.63 -27.75 -29.37
C CYS A 199 6.33 -26.75 -30.52
N ALA A 200 6.52 -27.17 -31.78
CA ALA A 200 6.18 -26.35 -32.94
C ALA A 200 4.67 -26.08 -33.03
N HIS A 201 3.84 -27.12 -32.78
CA HIS A 201 2.38 -26.99 -32.79
C HIS A 201 1.86 -26.03 -31.71
N ARG A 202 2.37 -26.13 -30.48
CA ARG A 202 2.02 -25.22 -29.38
C ARG A 202 2.44 -23.78 -29.67
N THR A 203 3.59 -23.57 -30.32
CA THR A 203 4.03 -22.24 -30.70
C THR A 203 3.14 -21.62 -31.78
N SER A 204 2.65 -22.42 -32.74
CA SER A 204 1.67 -21.94 -33.73
C SER A 204 0.33 -21.57 -33.09
N GLN A 205 -0.12 -22.33 -32.09
CA GLN A 205 -1.33 -22.03 -31.32
C GLN A 205 -1.20 -20.70 -30.56
N LEU A 206 -0.04 -20.43 -29.94
CA LEU A 206 0.27 -19.16 -29.28
C LEU A 206 0.16 -17.95 -30.22
N VAL A 207 0.69 -18.06 -31.45
CA VAL A 207 0.61 -16.99 -32.46
C VAL A 207 -0.83 -16.74 -32.92
N ALA A 208 -1.67 -17.79 -32.97
CA ALA A 208 -3.08 -17.63 -33.27
C ALA A 208 -3.82 -16.88 -32.15
N CYS A 209 -3.60 -17.27 -30.89
CA CYS A 209 -4.16 -16.58 -29.72
C CYS A 209 -3.71 -15.11 -29.64
N ALA A 210 -2.45 -14.81 -29.96
CA ALA A 210 -1.92 -13.44 -29.98
C ALA A 210 -2.55 -12.56 -31.09
N LYS A 211 -3.00 -13.16 -32.20
CA LYS A 211 -3.71 -12.47 -33.29
C LYS A 211 -5.16 -12.16 -32.95
N GLU A 212 -5.82 -13.06 -32.23
CA GLU A 212 -7.26 -12.97 -31.89
C GLU A 212 -7.54 -12.07 -30.67
N SER A 213 -6.52 -11.74 -29.87
CA SER A 213 -6.61 -10.91 -28.64
C SER A 213 -6.92 -9.41 -28.87
N CYS A 214 -7.62 -9.04 -29.95
CA CYS A 214 -7.94 -7.65 -30.30
C CYS A 214 -9.00 -6.97 -29.41
N ALA A 215 -9.62 -7.70 -28.48
CA ALA A 215 -10.57 -7.16 -27.51
C ALA A 215 -10.11 -7.56 -26.10
N MET A 216 -9.75 -6.56 -25.30
CA MET A 216 -9.25 -6.72 -23.92
C MET A 216 -10.37 -7.24 -23.01
N ASN A 217 -10.53 -8.57 -22.97
CA ASN A 217 -11.36 -9.28 -22.01
C ASN A 217 -10.45 -10.15 -21.13
N ASP A 218 -10.77 -10.30 -19.84
CA ASP A 218 -9.98 -11.13 -18.92
C ASP A 218 -9.89 -12.61 -19.38
N VAL A 219 -10.85 -13.07 -20.19
CA VAL A 219 -10.89 -14.41 -20.78
C VAL A 219 -9.80 -14.62 -21.83
N THR A 220 -9.59 -13.66 -22.74
CA THR A 220 -8.58 -13.79 -23.82
C THR A 220 -7.16 -13.68 -23.28
N LYS A 221 -6.97 -12.95 -22.17
CA LYS A 221 -5.70 -12.90 -21.44
C LYS A 221 -5.34 -14.25 -20.82
N HIS A 222 -6.31 -14.91 -20.18
CA HIS A 222 -6.10 -16.23 -19.58
C HIS A 222 -5.74 -17.30 -20.63
N GLU A 223 -6.39 -17.27 -21.79
CA GLU A 223 -6.09 -18.20 -22.90
C GLU A 223 -4.69 -17.98 -23.49
N LEU A 224 -4.23 -16.73 -23.58
CA LEU A 224 -2.88 -16.41 -24.04
C LEU A 224 -1.80 -16.87 -23.04
N ASP A 225 -2.03 -16.64 -21.74
CA ASP A 225 -1.12 -17.09 -20.67
C ASP A 225 -1.03 -18.62 -20.62
N GLU A 226 -2.15 -19.32 -20.77
CA GLU A 226 -2.17 -20.78 -20.83
C GLU A 226 -1.41 -21.30 -22.06
N ALA A 227 -1.62 -20.70 -23.24
CA ALA A 227 -0.87 -21.07 -24.44
C ALA A 227 0.64 -20.84 -24.29
N ALA A 228 1.07 -19.78 -23.60
CA ALA A 228 2.47 -19.50 -23.34
C ALA A 228 3.09 -20.51 -22.36
N ASN A 229 2.36 -20.89 -21.31
CA ASN A 229 2.78 -21.93 -20.36
C ASN A 229 2.95 -23.30 -21.03
N GLN A 230 2.04 -23.67 -21.93
CA GLN A 230 2.14 -24.94 -22.67
C GLN A 230 3.37 -24.99 -23.59
N VAL A 231 3.77 -23.87 -24.19
CA VAL A 231 5.03 -23.78 -24.97
C VAL A 231 6.25 -23.96 -24.06
N MET A 232 6.26 -23.31 -22.91
CA MET A 232 7.36 -23.42 -21.93
C MET A 232 7.56 -24.86 -21.44
N LEU A 233 6.47 -25.54 -21.09
CA LEU A 233 6.51 -26.95 -20.66
C LEU A 233 7.05 -27.88 -21.76
N CYS A 234 6.65 -27.67 -23.02
CA CYS A 234 7.17 -28.47 -24.14
C CYS A 234 8.67 -28.25 -24.37
N VAL A 235 9.16 -27.01 -24.25
CA VAL A 235 10.60 -26.70 -24.37
C VAL A 235 11.39 -27.35 -23.24
N GLN A 236 10.86 -27.34 -22.01
CA GLN A 236 11.51 -27.95 -20.86
C GLN A 236 11.61 -29.48 -20.98
N GLN A 237 10.53 -30.14 -21.41
CA GLN A 237 10.55 -31.57 -21.71
C GLN A 237 11.59 -31.93 -22.77
N LEU A 238 11.72 -31.11 -23.82
CA LEU A 238 12.71 -31.31 -24.87
C LEU A 238 14.14 -31.22 -24.34
N ILE A 239 14.41 -30.31 -23.40
CA ILE A 239 15.72 -30.16 -22.74
C ILE A 239 16.02 -31.38 -21.87
N ASP A 240 15.06 -31.85 -21.08
CA ASP A 240 15.23 -33.00 -20.18
C ASP A 240 15.56 -34.31 -20.92
N HIS A 241 14.96 -34.53 -22.09
CA HIS A 241 15.30 -35.66 -22.96
C HIS A 241 16.73 -35.57 -23.53
N VAL A 242 17.24 -34.35 -23.75
CA VAL A 242 18.61 -34.12 -24.23
C VAL A 242 19.65 -34.21 -23.11
N THR A 243 19.32 -33.83 -21.87
CA THR A 243 20.24 -33.83 -20.71
C THR A 243 20.33 -35.19 -20.02
N THR A 244 19.21 -35.91 -19.86
CA THR A 244 19.18 -37.26 -19.26
C THR A 244 20.03 -38.26 -20.04
N SER A 245 20.14 -38.08 -21.36
CA SER A 245 21.02 -38.87 -22.22
C SER A 245 22.53 -38.57 -22.05
N SER A 246 22.91 -37.50 -21.33
CA SER A 246 24.31 -37.10 -21.09
C SER A 246 24.89 -37.62 -19.76
N LEU A 247 24.05 -38.04 -18.80
CA LEU A 247 24.45 -38.32 -17.41
C LEU A 247 24.94 -39.75 -17.12
N ARG A 248 24.77 -40.72 -18.03
CA ARG A 248 25.18 -42.13 -17.81
C ARG A 248 26.70 -42.41 -17.88
N CYS A 249 27.54 -41.44 -18.24
CA CYS A 249 29.01 -41.62 -18.37
C CYS A 249 29.86 -41.25 -17.13
N ARG A 250 29.27 -40.86 -15.98
CA ARG A 250 30.00 -40.20 -14.88
C ARG A 250 29.98 -40.97 -13.54
N GLN A 251 30.59 -42.17 -13.45
CA GLN A 251 30.57 -42.99 -12.21
C GLN A 251 31.92 -43.54 -11.69
N HIS A 252 33.08 -42.97 -12.09
CA HIS A 252 34.42 -43.52 -11.75
C HIS A 252 35.33 -42.67 -10.81
N TYR A 253 34.82 -41.64 -10.12
CA TYR A 253 35.68 -40.54 -9.63
C TYR A 253 36.36 -40.67 -8.25
N THR A 254 36.18 -41.74 -7.47
CA THR A 254 36.76 -41.79 -6.11
C THR A 254 38.20 -42.35 -6.00
N ASN A 255 38.80 -42.87 -7.08
CA ASN A 255 40.18 -43.43 -7.05
C ASN A 255 41.28 -42.50 -7.60
N LYS A 256 40.96 -41.26 -7.99
CA LYS A 256 41.85 -40.42 -8.83
C LYS A 256 42.94 -39.62 -8.10
N ALA A 257 42.79 -39.38 -6.79
CA ALA A 257 43.77 -38.60 -6.02
C ALA A 257 45.09 -39.37 -5.77
N PHE A 258 45.02 -40.70 -5.59
CA PHE A 258 46.19 -41.55 -5.37
C PHE A 258 47.04 -41.75 -6.66
N ASP A 259 46.39 -41.66 -7.82
CA ASP A 259 47.00 -41.90 -9.14
C ASP A 259 47.83 -40.70 -9.65
N LYS A 260 47.58 -39.49 -9.10
CA LYS A 260 48.30 -38.25 -9.47
C LYS A 260 49.71 -38.21 -8.88
N ALA A 261 49.85 -38.57 -7.61
CA ALA A 261 51.16 -38.61 -6.93
C ALA A 261 52.08 -39.68 -7.55
N ASN A 262 51.53 -40.83 -7.94
CA ASN A 262 52.29 -41.91 -8.56
C ASN A 262 52.79 -41.54 -9.97
N LYS A 263 52.00 -40.83 -10.78
CA LYS A 263 52.38 -40.43 -12.14
C LYS A 263 53.51 -39.39 -12.17
N VAL A 264 53.49 -38.43 -11.24
CA VAL A 264 54.57 -37.43 -11.09
C VAL A 264 55.86 -38.10 -10.60
N ALA A 265 55.78 -39.04 -9.64
CA ALA A 265 56.94 -39.78 -9.16
C ALA A 265 57.59 -40.66 -10.26
N VAL A 266 56.79 -41.26 -11.14
CA VAL A 266 57.30 -42.05 -12.27
C VAL A 266 58.03 -41.18 -13.29
N ILE A 267 57.53 -39.98 -13.60
CA ILE A 267 58.18 -39.02 -14.52
C ILE A 267 59.56 -38.61 -13.99
N VAL A 268 59.65 -38.25 -12.70
CA VAL A 268 60.93 -37.85 -12.09
C VAL A 268 61.93 -39.01 -12.10
N ARG A 269 61.51 -40.20 -11.66
CA ARG A 269 62.38 -41.39 -11.66
C ARG A 269 62.83 -41.79 -13.06
N THR A 270 61.93 -41.77 -14.05
CA THR A 270 62.30 -42.11 -15.43
C THR A 270 63.22 -41.07 -16.05
N THR A 271 63.12 -39.79 -15.66
CA THR A 271 64.04 -38.72 -16.09
C THR A 271 65.43 -38.89 -15.48
N ASP A 272 65.52 -39.20 -14.18
CA ASP A 272 66.80 -39.46 -13.50
C ASP A 272 67.53 -40.67 -14.11
N GLU A 273 66.80 -41.75 -14.38
CA GLU A 273 67.35 -42.94 -15.06
C GLU A 273 67.80 -42.65 -16.51
N LEU A 274 67.22 -41.65 -17.17
CA LEU A 274 67.61 -41.20 -18.52
C LEU A 274 68.93 -40.41 -18.46
N CYS A 275 69.09 -39.55 -17.44
CA CYS A 275 70.32 -38.80 -17.18
C CYS A 275 71.49 -39.69 -16.72
N MET A 276 71.22 -40.82 -16.06
CA MET A 276 72.27 -41.75 -15.63
C MET A 276 72.74 -42.71 -16.73
N ASN A 277 71.97 -42.89 -17.81
CA ASN A 277 72.23 -43.86 -18.88
C ASN A 277 72.55 -43.24 -20.26
N ILE A 278 73.09 -42.01 -20.28
CA ILE A 278 73.34 -41.21 -21.50
C ILE A 278 74.17 -41.94 -22.58
N ASN A 279 75.00 -42.91 -22.19
CA ASN A 279 75.91 -43.61 -23.10
C ASN A 279 75.29 -44.84 -23.81
N ASN A 280 74.01 -45.18 -23.52
CA ASN A 280 73.32 -46.31 -24.16
C ASN A 280 72.06 -45.85 -24.92
N THR A 281 72.21 -45.72 -26.24
CA THR A 281 71.20 -45.16 -27.15
C THR A 281 69.87 -45.94 -27.14
N GLN A 282 69.88 -47.25 -26.91
CA GLN A 282 68.67 -48.09 -26.95
C GLN A 282 67.82 -47.90 -25.68
N VAL A 283 68.46 -47.90 -24.51
CA VAL A 283 67.78 -47.66 -23.21
C VAL A 283 67.25 -46.23 -23.14
N MET A 284 68.00 -45.26 -23.68
CA MET A 284 67.59 -43.86 -23.73
C MET A 284 66.32 -43.65 -24.57
N ILE A 285 66.19 -44.31 -25.73
CA ILE A 285 65.00 -44.21 -26.58
C ILE A 285 63.78 -44.83 -25.89
N GLN A 286 63.94 -45.97 -25.21
CA GLN A 286 62.85 -46.63 -24.52
C GLN A 286 62.37 -45.83 -23.29
N GLN A 287 63.30 -45.23 -22.56
CA GLN A 287 63.00 -44.38 -21.41
C GLN A 287 62.38 -43.03 -21.83
N ALA A 288 62.83 -42.45 -22.94
CA ALA A 288 62.25 -41.23 -23.50
C ALA A 288 60.80 -41.43 -23.95
N ARG A 289 60.45 -42.63 -24.49
CA ARG A 289 59.06 -42.97 -24.84
C ARG A 289 58.18 -43.12 -23.61
N LEU A 290 58.67 -43.77 -22.55
CA LEU A 290 57.96 -43.90 -21.28
C LEU A 290 57.73 -42.54 -20.62
N LEU A 291 58.74 -41.66 -20.65
CA LEU A 291 58.63 -40.29 -20.17
C LEU A 291 57.59 -39.49 -20.97
N ALA A 292 57.61 -39.58 -22.30
CA ALA A 292 56.64 -38.90 -23.15
C ALA A 292 55.20 -39.39 -22.92
N MET A 293 55.00 -40.70 -22.74
CA MET A 293 53.69 -41.28 -22.41
C MET A 293 53.18 -40.83 -21.04
N ALA A 294 54.03 -40.88 -20.01
CA ALA A 294 53.66 -40.45 -18.66
C ALA A 294 53.38 -38.93 -18.61
N THR A 295 54.16 -38.13 -19.33
CA THR A 295 53.97 -36.67 -19.42
C THR A 295 52.67 -36.32 -20.15
N SER A 296 52.35 -37.00 -21.27
CA SER A 296 51.08 -36.81 -21.98
C SER A 296 49.86 -37.16 -21.13
N GLN A 297 49.93 -38.24 -20.35
CA GLN A 297 48.87 -38.64 -19.43
C GLN A 297 48.67 -37.63 -18.28
N LEU A 298 49.75 -37.04 -17.76
CA LEU A 298 49.68 -35.98 -16.74
C LEU A 298 49.06 -34.69 -17.32
N VAL A 299 49.46 -34.28 -18.53
CA VAL A 299 48.94 -33.08 -19.20
C VAL A 299 47.44 -33.21 -19.48
N ASN A 300 46.97 -34.38 -19.93
CA ASN A 300 45.54 -34.61 -20.12
C ASN A 300 44.76 -34.59 -18.80
N ALA A 301 45.37 -35.03 -17.69
CA ALA A 301 44.75 -34.94 -16.36
C ALA A 301 44.68 -33.49 -15.84
N LEU A 302 45.72 -32.69 -16.08
CA LEU A 302 45.74 -31.26 -15.73
C LEU A 302 44.74 -30.44 -16.55
N LYS A 303 44.54 -30.79 -17.83
CA LYS A 303 43.54 -30.14 -18.69
C LYS A 303 42.11 -30.37 -18.17
N LEU A 304 41.81 -31.55 -17.66
CA LEU A 304 40.51 -31.87 -17.05
C LEU A 304 40.28 -31.15 -15.70
N GLU A 305 41.33 -30.90 -14.91
CA GLU A 305 41.23 -30.11 -13.67
C GLU A 305 41.01 -28.62 -13.94
N ALA A 306 41.65 -28.06 -14.99
CA ALA A 306 41.36 -26.69 -15.43
C ALA A 306 39.89 -26.50 -15.84
N GLU A 307 39.30 -27.53 -16.46
CA GLU A 307 37.85 -27.55 -16.77
C GLU A 307 36.96 -27.67 -15.51
N GLU A 308 37.46 -28.28 -14.41
CA GLU A 308 36.77 -28.35 -13.12
C GLU A 308 36.88 -27.05 -12.30
N GLU A 309 38.01 -26.33 -12.36
CA GLU A 309 38.14 -24.98 -11.78
C GLU A 309 37.22 -23.96 -12.48
N GLU A 310 37.07 -24.04 -13.80
CA GLU A 310 36.03 -23.28 -14.52
C GLU A 310 34.62 -23.63 -14.04
N LYS A 311 34.37 -24.89 -13.68
CA LYS A 311 33.09 -25.36 -13.16
C LYS A 311 32.81 -24.86 -11.73
N MET A 312 33.83 -24.70 -10.89
CA MET A 312 33.70 -24.03 -9.58
C MET A 312 33.42 -22.53 -9.73
N LYS A 313 34.04 -21.83 -10.69
CA LYS A 313 33.65 -20.46 -11.05
C LYS A 313 32.19 -20.37 -11.52
N ARG A 314 31.70 -21.34 -12.30
CA ARG A 314 30.29 -21.44 -12.68
C ARG A 314 29.37 -21.67 -11.47
N LYS A 315 29.83 -22.36 -10.43
CA LYS A 315 29.07 -22.60 -9.20
C LYS A 315 28.86 -21.34 -8.34
N ASN A 316 29.89 -20.50 -8.20
CA ASN A 316 29.72 -19.16 -7.58
C ASN A 316 28.82 -18.26 -8.44
N SER A 317 28.89 -18.38 -9.76
CA SER A 317 27.95 -17.73 -10.68
C SER A 317 26.52 -18.24 -10.50
N GLU A 318 26.31 -19.52 -10.17
CA GLU A 318 25.00 -20.10 -9.88
C GLU A 318 24.44 -19.65 -8.53
N GLU A 319 25.25 -19.46 -7.49
CA GLU A 319 24.80 -18.91 -6.20
C GLU A 319 24.40 -17.44 -6.31
N HIS A 320 25.21 -16.62 -6.99
CA HIS A 320 24.83 -15.26 -7.36
C HIS A 320 23.60 -15.23 -8.28
N HIS A 321 23.48 -16.17 -9.21
CA HIS A 321 22.31 -16.26 -10.08
C HIS A 321 21.05 -16.69 -9.30
N LYS A 322 21.16 -17.60 -8.32
CA LYS A 322 20.05 -17.99 -7.44
C LYS A 322 19.60 -16.83 -6.55
N LEU A 323 20.54 -16.06 -5.99
CA LEU A 323 20.23 -14.83 -5.25
C LEU A 323 19.56 -13.79 -6.16
N LEU A 324 20.03 -13.63 -7.39
CA LEU A 324 19.42 -12.74 -8.39
C LEU A 324 18.01 -13.21 -8.78
N THR A 325 17.79 -14.51 -8.94
CA THR A 325 16.46 -15.10 -9.22
C THR A 325 15.51 -14.90 -8.04
N ALA A 326 15.96 -15.14 -6.80
CA ALA A 326 15.16 -14.89 -5.60
C ALA A 326 14.84 -13.39 -5.43
N ALA A 327 15.80 -12.50 -5.69
CA ALA A 327 15.57 -11.06 -5.68
C ALA A 327 14.57 -10.62 -6.76
N LYS A 328 14.63 -11.25 -7.94
CA LYS A 328 13.69 -10.99 -9.04
C LYS A 328 12.28 -11.49 -8.73
N GLU A 329 12.14 -12.67 -8.14
CA GLU A 329 10.85 -13.21 -7.67
C GLU A 329 10.26 -12.33 -6.56
N LEU A 330 11.09 -11.85 -5.63
CA LEU A 330 10.67 -10.92 -4.58
C LEU A 330 10.23 -9.56 -5.16
N ALA A 331 10.96 -9.01 -6.14
CA ALA A 331 10.59 -7.76 -6.81
C ALA A 331 9.28 -7.90 -7.60
N ASP A 332 9.07 -9.02 -8.30
CA ASP A 332 7.84 -9.31 -9.04
C ASP A 332 6.64 -9.49 -8.09
N ALA A 333 6.83 -10.20 -6.97
CA ALA A 333 5.82 -10.32 -5.92
C ALA A 333 5.48 -8.96 -5.30
N THR A 334 6.49 -8.14 -4.98
CA THR A 334 6.31 -6.79 -4.42
C THR A 334 5.56 -5.89 -5.40
N THR A 335 5.87 -5.96 -6.69
CA THR A 335 5.19 -5.16 -7.74
C THR A 335 3.71 -5.54 -7.86
N LYS A 336 3.39 -6.84 -7.86
CA LYS A 336 2.01 -7.34 -7.87
C LYS A 336 1.20 -6.87 -6.66
N MET A 337 1.83 -6.83 -5.49
CA MET A 337 1.19 -6.35 -4.26
C MET A 337 0.97 -4.85 -4.25
N VAL A 338 1.94 -4.07 -4.73
CA VAL A 338 1.77 -2.62 -4.89
C VAL A 338 0.59 -2.34 -5.82
N GLU A 339 0.46 -3.08 -6.93
CA GLU A 339 -0.67 -2.91 -7.85
C GLU A 339 -2.01 -3.35 -7.23
N ALA A 340 -2.04 -4.45 -6.47
CA ALA A 340 -3.23 -4.89 -5.74
C ALA A 340 -3.69 -3.84 -4.72
N ALA A 341 -2.78 -3.38 -3.86
CA ALA A 341 -3.05 -2.35 -2.85
C ALA A 341 -3.52 -1.02 -3.50
N LYS A 342 -2.94 -0.66 -4.64
CA LYS A 342 -3.33 0.53 -5.42
C LYS A 342 -4.74 0.39 -6.00
N ILE A 343 -5.09 -0.76 -6.55
CA ILE A 343 -6.45 -1.03 -7.07
C ILE A 343 -7.47 -0.96 -5.93
N SER A 344 -7.17 -1.61 -4.79
CA SER A 344 -8.06 -1.63 -3.63
C SER A 344 -8.23 -0.24 -3.00
N LEU A 345 -7.15 0.54 -2.89
CA LEU A 345 -7.23 1.93 -2.40
C LEU A 345 -8.01 2.85 -3.36
N ARG A 346 -7.83 2.69 -4.68
CA ARG A 346 -8.62 3.41 -5.70
C ARG A 346 -10.10 3.06 -5.63
N ARG A 347 -10.43 1.78 -5.46
CA ARG A 347 -11.79 1.30 -5.26
C ARG A 347 -12.40 1.94 -4.03
N LEU A 348 -11.70 1.90 -2.88
CA LEU A 348 -12.16 2.55 -1.65
C LEU A 348 -12.42 4.04 -1.85
N THR A 349 -11.48 4.77 -2.46
CA THR A 349 -11.60 6.22 -2.71
C THR A 349 -12.82 6.55 -3.57
N THR A 350 -13.06 5.75 -4.61
CA THR A 350 -14.21 5.92 -5.51
C THR A 350 -15.53 5.66 -4.78
N ARG A 351 -15.62 4.56 -4.02
CA ARG A 351 -16.81 4.20 -3.23
C ARG A 351 -17.09 5.24 -2.13
N THR A 352 -16.06 5.73 -1.47
CA THR A 352 -16.18 6.79 -0.45
C THR A 352 -16.75 8.06 -1.07
N THR A 353 -16.22 8.48 -2.24
CA THR A 353 -16.73 9.65 -2.98
C THR A 353 -18.20 9.48 -3.39
N GLN A 354 -18.56 8.29 -3.87
CA GLN A 354 -19.94 7.96 -4.23
C GLN A 354 -20.87 8.01 -3.01
N MET A 355 -20.42 7.52 -1.85
CA MET A 355 -21.19 7.57 -0.61
C MET A 355 -21.35 8.99 -0.09
N MET A 356 -20.32 9.83 -0.16
CA MET A 356 -20.42 11.25 0.21
C MET A 356 -21.43 12.01 -0.67
N ASN A 357 -21.42 11.75 -1.98
CA ASN A 357 -22.40 12.33 -2.90
C ASN A 357 -23.82 11.88 -2.59
N THR A 358 -23.97 10.61 -2.19
CA THR A 358 -25.24 10.03 -1.76
C THR A 358 -25.73 10.69 -0.46
N CYS A 359 -24.85 10.84 0.54
CA CYS A 359 -25.16 11.53 1.80
C CYS A 359 -25.56 13.00 1.58
N ALA A 360 -24.90 13.69 0.65
CA ALA A 360 -25.24 15.07 0.28
C ALA A 360 -26.59 15.17 -0.47
N GLY A 361 -26.88 14.21 -1.34
CA GLY A 361 -28.14 14.15 -2.10
C GLY A 361 -29.36 13.79 -1.25
N ILE A 362 -29.17 13.04 -0.17
CA ILE A 362 -30.25 12.54 0.68
C ILE A 362 -30.63 13.50 1.81
N GLY A 363 -29.78 14.49 2.12
CA GLY A 363 -30.02 15.44 3.22
C GLY A 363 -31.34 16.22 3.15
N ARG A 364 -31.94 16.35 1.96
CA ARG A 364 -33.26 16.96 1.74
C ARG A 364 -34.44 16.12 2.27
N TYR A 365 -34.24 14.82 2.50
CA TYR A 365 -35.25 13.90 3.02
C TYR A 365 -35.04 13.53 4.49
N ASN A 366 -33.98 14.05 5.11
CA ASN A 366 -33.61 13.77 6.48
C ASN A 366 -34.34 14.73 7.44
N ARG A 367 -34.99 14.18 8.46
CA ARG A 367 -35.75 14.98 9.45
C ARG A 367 -34.84 15.67 10.47
N ASP A 368 -33.66 15.11 10.74
CA ASP A 368 -32.69 15.65 11.70
C ASP A 368 -31.57 16.42 10.97
N VAL A 369 -31.75 17.73 10.89
CA VAL A 369 -30.78 18.66 10.28
C VAL A 369 -29.44 18.65 11.01
N ARG A 370 -29.42 18.39 12.32
CA ARG A 370 -28.19 18.40 13.12
C ARG A 370 -27.35 17.16 12.84
N MET A 371 -27.97 15.99 12.76
CA MET A 371 -27.30 14.74 12.37
C MET A 371 -26.81 14.81 10.91
N GLN A 372 -27.59 15.41 10.02
CA GLN A 372 -27.17 15.67 8.64
C GLN A 372 -25.96 16.61 8.57
N GLN A 373 -25.93 17.67 9.38
CA GLN A 373 -24.80 18.60 9.42
C GLN A 373 -23.52 17.93 9.94
N GLN A 374 -23.63 17.06 10.94
CA GLN A 374 -22.52 16.27 11.46
C GLN A 374 -21.97 15.29 10.40
N LEU A 375 -22.85 14.59 9.67
CA LEU A 375 -22.44 13.72 8.57
C LEU A 375 -21.72 14.50 7.45
N LEU A 376 -22.24 15.67 7.07
CA LEU A 376 -21.61 16.52 6.05
C LEU A 376 -20.24 17.06 6.48
N ASN A 377 -20.06 17.35 7.77
CA ASN A 377 -18.75 17.74 8.31
C ASN A 377 -17.74 16.59 8.24
N ILE A 378 -18.17 15.35 8.55
CA ILE A 378 -17.34 14.15 8.40
C ILE A 378 -16.97 13.95 6.91
N CYS A 379 -17.91 14.08 5.98
CA CYS A 379 -17.63 14.02 4.54
C CYS A 379 -16.60 15.08 4.09
N LYS A 380 -16.73 16.32 4.57
CA LYS A 380 -15.79 17.41 4.23
C LYS A 380 -14.37 17.11 4.71
N MET A 381 -14.23 16.65 5.96
CA MET A 381 -12.94 16.26 6.54
C MET A 381 -12.26 15.12 5.76
N ILE A 382 -13.03 14.10 5.38
CA ILE A 382 -12.53 12.96 4.59
C ILE A 382 -12.08 13.42 3.21
N SER A 383 -12.84 14.32 2.57
CA SER A 383 -12.51 14.85 1.25
C SER A 383 -11.23 15.69 1.27
N SER A 384 -11.09 16.60 2.24
CA SER A 384 -9.95 17.53 2.30
C SER A 384 -8.64 16.88 2.70
N ASN A 385 -8.68 15.86 3.57
CA ASN A 385 -7.45 15.33 4.16
C ASN A 385 -7.11 13.96 3.57
N ASN A 386 -8.06 13.02 3.63
CA ASN A 386 -7.78 11.60 3.38
C ASN A 386 -7.85 11.25 1.90
N ILE A 387 -8.86 11.75 1.17
CA ILE A 387 -8.99 11.50 -0.27
C ILE A 387 -7.88 12.21 -1.06
N LEU A 388 -7.54 13.45 -0.73
CA LEU A 388 -6.41 14.15 -1.37
C LEU A 388 -5.09 13.42 -1.12
N GLN A 389 -4.81 12.99 0.13
CA GLN A 389 -3.62 12.22 0.45
C GLN A 389 -3.58 10.86 -0.27
N ALA A 390 -4.70 10.15 -0.34
CA ALA A 390 -4.81 8.89 -1.07
C ALA A 390 -4.61 9.07 -2.59
N VAL A 391 -5.20 10.11 -3.20
CA VAL A 391 -4.99 10.42 -4.62
C VAL A 391 -3.54 10.80 -4.89
N GLN A 392 -2.89 11.52 -3.96
CA GLN A 392 -1.50 11.92 -4.09
C GLN A 392 -0.55 10.72 -3.97
N SER A 393 -0.79 9.79 -3.04
CA SER A 393 0.00 8.54 -2.92
C SER A 393 -0.23 7.58 -4.10
N LEU A 394 -1.44 7.55 -4.63
CA LEU A 394 -1.77 6.84 -5.87
C LEU A 394 -1.10 7.48 -7.10
N ARG A 395 -0.83 8.79 -7.07
CA ARG A 395 -0.12 9.50 -8.15
C ARG A 395 1.39 9.29 -8.05
N THR A 396 1.98 9.41 -6.85
CA THR A 396 3.41 9.17 -6.63
C THR A 396 3.78 7.74 -7.01
N SER A 397 2.99 6.75 -6.56
CA SER A 397 3.20 5.33 -6.90
C SER A 397 3.17 5.06 -8.41
N VAL A 398 2.26 5.68 -9.17
CA VAL A 398 2.20 5.52 -10.65
C VAL A 398 3.44 6.11 -11.33
N VAL A 399 3.84 7.32 -10.94
CA VAL A 399 5.00 8.00 -11.53
C VAL A 399 6.28 7.20 -11.28
N THR A 400 6.47 6.71 -10.05
CA THR A 400 7.67 5.94 -9.71
C THR A 400 7.68 4.55 -10.31
N ILE A 401 6.55 3.84 -10.40
CA ILE A 401 6.48 2.54 -11.09
C ILE A 401 6.81 2.70 -12.59
N ASN A 402 6.35 3.77 -13.23
CA ASN A 402 6.70 4.07 -14.63
C ASN A 402 8.18 4.44 -14.79
N ASN A 403 8.78 5.13 -13.82
CA ASN A 403 10.21 5.46 -13.82
C ASN A 403 11.10 4.22 -13.57
N ILE A 404 10.65 3.28 -12.74
CA ILE A 404 11.34 2.01 -12.50
C ILE A 404 11.19 1.09 -13.73
N SER A 405 10.02 1.07 -14.36
CA SER A 405 9.78 0.27 -15.57
C SER A 405 10.54 0.77 -16.81
N SER A 406 11.10 2.00 -16.78
CA SER A 406 11.92 2.57 -17.85
C SER A 406 13.42 2.50 -17.58
N SER A 407 13.86 2.20 -16.34
CA SER A 407 15.24 1.83 -16.04
C SER A 407 15.45 0.33 -16.27
N CYS A 408 16.42 -0.02 -17.11
CA CYS A 408 16.79 -1.41 -17.35
C CYS A 408 17.43 -2.03 -16.09
N CYS A 409 16.58 -2.68 -15.27
CA CYS A 409 16.82 -3.76 -14.32
C CYS A 409 18.29 -4.12 -14.03
N ASN A 410 18.93 -3.50 -13.02
CA ASN A 410 20.21 -3.98 -12.49
C ASN A 410 20.60 -3.56 -11.04
N ASN A 411 19.81 -2.79 -10.26
CA ASN A 411 20.32 -2.23 -9.00
C ASN A 411 19.48 -2.59 -7.75
N VAL A 412 20.18 -2.83 -6.63
CA VAL A 412 19.63 -3.08 -5.28
C VAL A 412 18.81 -1.87 -4.76
N ASP A 413 19.11 -0.66 -5.25
CA ASP A 413 18.42 0.59 -4.90
C ASP A 413 16.94 0.64 -5.39
N GLU A 414 16.55 -0.17 -6.39
CA GLU A 414 15.16 -0.27 -6.84
C GLU A 414 14.26 -1.04 -5.86
N VAL A 415 14.82 -2.01 -5.13
CA VAL A 415 14.04 -2.79 -4.15
C VAL A 415 13.74 -1.95 -2.90
N GLU A 416 14.69 -1.13 -2.45
CA GLU A 416 14.47 -0.18 -1.34
C GLU A 416 13.44 0.90 -1.70
N THR A 417 13.49 1.42 -2.93
CA THR A 417 12.50 2.41 -3.41
C THR A 417 11.11 1.80 -3.59
N GLN A 418 11.00 0.57 -4.12
CA GLN A 418 9.72 -0.18 -4.19
C GLN A 418 9.14 -0.49 -2.80
N GLN A 419 10.00 -0.81 -1.82
CA GLN A 419 9.57 -1.06 -0.43
C GLN A 419 9.13 0.21 0.28
N ALA A 420 9.81 1.34 0.05
CA ALA A 420 9.38 2.63 0.58
C ALA A 420 8.00 3.04 0.04
N ILE A 421 7.73 2.79 -1.24
CA ILE A 421 6.41 3.03 -1.87
C ILE A 421 5.35 2.11 -1.27
N LEU A 422 5.66 0.81 -1.11
CA LEU A 422 4.73 -0.12 -0.49
C LEU A 422 4.39 0.30 0.95
N ALA A 423 5.38 0.76 1.71
CA ALA A 423 5.18 1.25 3.08
C ALA A 423 4.32 2.53 3.13
N ASP A 424 4.55 3.49 2.23
CA ASP A 424 3.75 4.72 2.14
C ASP A 424 2.30 4.41 1.72
N LEU A 425 2.10 3.51 0.76
CA LEU A 425 0.78 3.08 0.29
C LEU A 425 0.02 2.31 1.38
N VAL A 426 0.70 1.41 2.11
CA VAL A 426 0.14 0.68 3.26
C VAL A 426 -0.26 1.64 4.37
N ASN A 427 0.59 2.61 4.69
CA ASN A 427 0.31 3.60 5.73
C ASN A 427 -0.89 4.49 5.34
N THR A 428 -0.89 4.99 4.10
CA THR A 428 -2.01 5.78 3.57
C THR A 428 -3.32 4.98 3.56
N SER A 429 -3.26 3.70 3.20
CA SER A 429 -4.41 2.79 3.24
C SER A 429 -4.95 2.59 4.66
N LYS A 430 -4.07 2.42 5.66
CA LYS A 430 -4.46 2.34 7.08
C LYS A 430 -5.09 3.64 7.58
N CYS A 431 -4.54 4.79 7.19
CA CYS A 431 -5.10 6.10 7.53
C CYS A 431 -6.48 6.35 6.89
N MET A 432 -6.78 5.76 5.74
CA MET A 432 -8.09 5.84 5.06
C MET A 432 -9.19 4.99 5.71
N LEU A 433 -8.84 3.86 6.35
CA LEU A 433 -9.84 2.91 6.87
C LEU A 433 -10.69 3.49 8.02
N ASN A 434 -10.05 4.12 9.01
CA ASN A 434 -10.76 4.65 10.19
C ASN A 434 -11.77 5.76 9.85
N PRO A 435 -11.44 6.78 9.02
CA PRO A 435 -12.43 7.76 8.56
C PRO A 435 -13.60 7.13 7.77
N CYS A 436 -13.35 6.10 6.95
CA CYS A 436 -14.42 5.38 6.25
C CYS A 436 -15.35 4.62 7.22
N GLU A 437 -14.82 4.04 8.30
CA GLU A 437 -15.64 3.42 9.37
C GLU A 437 -16.53 4.44 10.08
N GLN A 438 -15.98 5.63 10.39
CA GLN A 438 -16.74 6.72 10.99
C GLN A 438 -17.85 7.23 10.05
N LEU A 439 -17.55 7.36 8.76
CA LEU A 439 -18.53 7.75 7.75
C LEU A 439 -19.64 6.70 7.61
N LEU A 440 -19.29 5.42 7.61
CA LEU A 440 -20.25 4.31 7.53
C LEU A 440 -21.19 4.31 8.75
N SER A 441 -20.63 4.45 9.96
CA SER A 441 -21.41 4.53 11.20
C SER A 441 -22.35 5.74 11.20
N ALA A 442 -21.86 6.91 10.79
CA ALA A 442 -22.67 8.13 10.71
C ALA A 442 -23.77 8.00 9.64
N ALA A 443 -23.46 7.44 8.47
CA ALA A 443 -24.42 7.24 7.40
C ALA A 443 -25.54 6.27 7.81
N LEU A 444 -25.21 5.14 8.45
CA LEU A 444 -26.19 4.18 8.95
C LEU A 444 -27.05 4.76 10.09
N ALA A 445 -26.47 5.59 10.95
CA ALA A 445 -27.22 6.30 11.99
C ALA A 445 -28.23 7.29 11.37
N THR A 446 -27.84 8.00 10.31
CA THR A 446 -28.76 8.88 9.57
C THR A 446 -29.79 8.12 8.73
N ALA A 447 -29.54 6.85 8.40
CA ALA A 447 -30.49 6.04 7.64
C ALA A 447 -31.83 5.86 8.40
N ALA A 448 -31.78 5.81 9.72
CA ALA A 448 -32.96 5.66 10.59
C ALA A 448 -33.85 6.92 10.67
N THR A 449 -33.37 8.07 10.21
CA THR A 449 -34.06 9.38 10.33
C THR A 449 -34.61 9.92 9.01
N ILE A 450 -34.41 9.20 7.90
CA ILE A 450 -34.88 9.55 6.56
C ILE A 450 -36.34 9.12 6.38
N MET A 451 -37.17 9.98 5.80
CA MET A 451 -38.60 9.69 5.58
C MET A 451 -38.89 8.87 4.32
N GLU A 452 -38.03 8.97 3.30
CA GLU A 452 -38.23 8.31 2.00
C GLU A 452 -37.52 6.95 1.93
N GLU A 453 -38.29 5.89 1.75
CA GLU A 453 -37.80 4.49 1.71
C GLU A 453 -36.80 4.24 0.56
N SER A 454 -37.01 4.89 -0.60
CA SER A 454 -36.10 4.82 -1.75
C SER A 454 -34.71 5.39 -1.43
N ALA A 455 -34.66 6.47 -0.64
CA ALA A 455 -33.43 7.14 -0.24
C ALA A 455 -32.68 6.34 0.82
N VAL A 456 -33.40 5.72 1.76
CA VAL A 456 -32.83 4.76 2.73
C VAL A 456 -32.19 3.59 2.00
N HIS A 457 -32.89 3.02 1.01
CA HIS A 457 -32.38 1.91 0.22
C HIS A 457 -31.11 2.28 -0.57
N HIS A 458 -31.10 3.46 -1.21
CA HIS A 458 -29.93 3.96 -1.93
C HIS A 458 -28.72 4.22 -1.01
N LEU A 459 -28.96 4.77 0.19
CA LEU A 459 -27.91 4.95 1.20
C LEU A 459 -27.36 3.60 1.69
N SER A 460 -28.24 2.63 1.95
CA SER A 460 -27.87 1.27 2.38
C SER A 460 -27.02 0.56 1.32
N CYS A 461 -27.44 0.58 0.06
CA CYS A 461 -26.64 -0.02 -1.02
C CYS A 461 -25.27 0.64 -1.18
N SER A 462 -25.17 1.96 -0.97
CA SER A 462 -23.87 2.65 -1.00
C SER A 462 -23.00 2.30 0.20
N ALA A 463 -23.59 2.07 1.37
CA ALA A 463 -22.91 1.64 2.59
C ALA A 463 -22.37 0.20 2.45
N ASP A 464 -23.13 -0.71 1.84
CA ASP A 464 -22.71 -2.08 1.56
C ASP A 464 -21.50 -2.11 0.60
N GLN A 465 -21.55 -1.32 -0.47
CA GLN A 465 -20.46 -1.20 -1.45
C GLN A 465 -19.19 -0.59 -0.85
N LEU A 466 -19.32 0.32 0.12
CA LEU A 466 -18.17 0.85 0.84
C LEU A 466 -17.57 -0.20 1.78
N THR A 467 -18.42 -0.94 2.49
CA THR A 467 -18.02 -2.01 3.42
C THR A 467 -17.22 -3.10 2.70
N GLU A 468 -17.70 -3.54 1.53
CA GLU A 468 -16.99 -4.49 0.67
C GLU A 468 -15.59 -3.98 0.27
N ALA A 469 -15.50 -2.71 -0.17
CA ALA A 469 -14.24 -2.10 -0.56
C ALA A 469 -13.25 -1.95 0.61
N MET A 470 -13.76 -1.69 1.83
CA MET A 470 -12.94 -1.62 3.05
C MET A 470 -12.41 -3.00 3.45
N GLN A 471 -13.20 -4.06 3.31
CA GLN A 471 -12.76 -5.41 3.63
C GLN A 471 -11.65 -5.88 2.69
N LEU A 472 -11.81 -5.65 1.39
CA LEU A 472 -10.76 -5.95 0.40
C LEU A 472 -9.46 -5.20 0.70
N LEU A 473 -9.54 -3.91 1.06
CA LEU A 473 -8.36 -3.13 1.41
C LEU A 473 -7.70 -3.64 2.69
N LYS A 474 -8.46 -4.06 3.71
CA LYS A 474 -7.91 -4.64 4.94
C LYS A 474 -7.11 -5.90 4.65
N GLU A 475 -7.64 -6.81 3.84
CA GLU A 475 -6.95 -8.04 3.44
C GLU A 475 -5.65 -7.76 2.66
N ASP A 476 -5.69 -6.80 1.72
CA ASP A 476 -4.50 -6.44 0.94
C ASP A 476 -3.45 -5.70 1.78
N VAL A 477 -3.88 -4.86 2.72
CA VAL A 477 -2.99 -4.20 3.69
C VAL A 477 -2.33 -5.22 4.62
N GLU A 478 -3.05 -6.24 5.08
CA GLU A 478 -2.48 -7.32 5.89
C GLU A 478 -1.44 -8.11 5.10
N LYS A 479 -1.75 -8.51 3.86
CA LYS A 479 -0.79 -9.18 2.97
C LYS A 479 0.45 -8.31 2.74
N CYS A 480 0.29 -7.03 2.40
CA CYS A 480 1.39 -6.09 2.20
C CYS A 480 2.23 -5.88 3.46
N SER A 481 1.60 -5.82 4.63
CA SER A 481 2.29 -5.68 5.91
C SER A 481 3.11 -6.92 6.28
N SER A 482 2.65 -8.12 5.90
CA SER A 482 3.40 -9.36 6.12
C SER A 482 4.70 -9.41 5.31
N ILE A 483 4.72 -8.84 4.10
CA ILE A 483 5.92 -8.81 3.25
C ILE A 483 6.89 -7.70 3.68
N LEU A 484 6.38 -6.57 4.17
CA LEU A 484 7.20 -5.56 4.87
C LEU A 484 7.83 -6.12 6.16
N SER A 485 7.12 -7.01 6.87
CA SER A 485 7.63 -7.70 8.06
C SER A 485 8.70 -8.76 7.74
N LEU A 486 8.76 -9.26 6.50
CA LEU A 486 9.78 -10.23 6.06
C LEU A 486 11.12 -9.55 5.70
N THR A 487 11.11 -8.25 5.45
CA THR A 487 12.27 -7.49 4.94
C THR A 487 12.78 -6.40 5.88
N SER A 488 11.94 -5.91 6.80
CA SER A 488 12.27 -4.80 7.72
C SER A 488 12.06 -5.21 9.18
N ASP A 489 13.02 -4.85 10.04
CA ASP A 489 12.90 -5.04 11.49
C ASP A 489 11.67 -4.25 11.98
N PRO A 490 10.74 -4.81 12.79
CA PRO A 490 9.55 -4.09 13.25
C PRO A 490 9.85 -2.71 13.85
N MET A 491 11.04 -2.54 14.43
CA MET A 491 11.50 -1.23 14.92
C MET A 491 11.71 -0.17 13.82
N ASP A 492 12.01 -0.56 12.58
CA ASP A 492 12.16 0.35 11.45
C ASP A 492 10.81 0.89 10.96
N LEU A 493 9.76 0.05 10.97
CA LEU A 493 8.40 0.49 10.67
C LEU A 493 7.93 1.55 11.68
N TYR A 494 8.26 1.35 12.95
CA TYR A 494 7.98 2.30 14.02
C TYR A 494 8.67 3.65 13.82
N LEU A 495 9.94 3.62 13.40
CA LEU A 495 10.70 4.83 13.08
C LEU A 495 10.09 5.58 11.90
N GLN A 496 9.60 4.88 10.88
CA GLN A 496 8.90 5.49 9.75
C GLN A 496 7.62 6.20 10.19
N THR A 497 6.81 5.58 11.06
CA THR A 497 5.58 6.20 11.57
C THR A 497 5.87 7.47 12.38
N ILE A 498 6.92 7.49 13.21
CA ILE A 498 7.31 8.70 13.95
C ILE A 498 7.81 9.80 13.00
N ASN A 499 8.64 9.46 12.01
CA ASN A 499 9.11 10.42 11.02
C ASN A 499 7.94 11.05 10.25
N GLN A 500 6.90 10.27 9.93
CA GLN A 500 5.68 10.75 9.31
C GLN A 500 4.92 11.73 10.23
N ALA A 501 4.72 11.38 11.51
CA ALA A 501 4.08 12.27 12.47
C ALA A 501 4.84 13.60 12.64
N GLN A 502 6.18 13.55 12.66
CA GLN A 502 7.02 14.76 12.69
C GLN A 502 6.89 15.60 11.41
N HIS A 503 6.85 14.96 10.24
CA HIS A 503 6.65 15.66 8.97
C HIS A 503 5.29 16.36 8.95
N GLU A 504 4.23 15.68 9.36
CA GLU A 504 2.89 16.27 9.45
C GLU A 504 2.82 17.45 10.41
N LEU A 505 3.52 17.38 11.55
CA LEU A 505 3.54 18.50 12.50
C LEU A 505 4.32 19.70 11.93
N ARG A 506 5.42 19.46 11.19
CA ARG A 506 6.18 20.51 10.50
C ARG A 506 5.39 21.15 9.37
N THR A 507 4.72 20.35 8.52
CA THR A 507 3.88 20.89 7.45
C THR A 507 2.73 21.69 8.03
N PHE A 508 2.09 21.20 9.09
CA PHE A 508 1.04 21.94 9.80
C PHE A 508 1.54 23.29 10.33
N LYS A 509 2.74 23.34 10.91
CA LYS A 509 3.38 24.59 11.37
C LYS A 509 3.62 25.56 10.22
N SER A 510 4.13 25.08 9.08
CA SER A 510 4.36 25.90 7.89
C SER A 510 3.06 26.44 7.28
N CYS A 511 1.98 25.64 7.26
CA CYS A 511 0.67 26.07 6.78
C CYS A 511 0.08 27.19 7.65
N LEU A 512 0.23 27.10 8.97
CA LEU A 512 -0.22 28.15 9.90
C LEU A 512 0.50 29.48 9.63
N ARG A 513 1.83 29.43 9.45
CA ARG A 513 2.62 30.64 9.12
C ARG A 513 2.22 31.25 7.78
N ALA A 514 1.88 30.44 6.77
CA ALA A 514 1.39 30.93 5.49
C ALA A 514 0.00 31.60 5.63
N PHE A 515 -0.88 31.04 6.47
CA PHE A 515 -2.20 31.59 6.77
C PHE A 515 -2.16 32.89 7.58
N GLU A 516 -1.14 33.07 8.42
CA GLU A 516 -0.91 34.32 9.16
C GLU A 516 -0.46 35.46 8.24
N VAL A 517 0.39 35.18 7.24
CA VAL A 517 0.87 36.17 6.27
C VAL A 517 -0.24 36.66 5.33
N GLU A 518 -1.24 35.83 5.04
CA GLU A 518 -2.39 36.19 4.19
C GLU A 518 -3.46 37.01 4.94
N LYS A 519 -3.46 36.96 6.29
CA LYS A 519 -4.41 37.66 7.17
C LYS A 519 -4.09 39.12 7.45
N ASP A 520 -2.93 39.63 7.04
CA ASP A 520 -2.56 41.04 7.17
C ASP A 520 -3.31 41.98 6.19
N CYS A 521 -4.19 41.44 5.32
CA CYS A 521 -4.89 42.21 4.29
C CYS A 521 -6.40 42.47 4.51
N ASP A 522 -7.09 41.84 5.47
CA ASP A 522 -8.51 42.17 5.74
C ASP A 522 -8.79 42.18 7.26
N GLY A 523 -8.92 43.41 7.78
CA GLY A 523 -9.20 43.66 9.18
C GLY A 523 -10.67 43.50 9.52
N GLU A 524 -11.10 42.31 9.89
CA GLU A 524 -12.27 42.11 10.76
C GLU A 524 -11.99 40.99 11.78
N LYS A 525 -11.61 41.40 13.00
CA LYS A 525 -11.59 40.52 14.17
C LYS A 525 -13.03 40.33 14.65
N GLU A 526 -13.77 39.42 14.02
CA GLU A 526 -14.97 38.88 14.66
C GLU A 526 -14.59 38.01 15.86
N GLU A 527 -15.16 38.34 17.01
CA GLU A 527 -15.12 37.61 18.27
C GLU A 527 -15.56 36.15 18.09
N ARG A 528 -14.62 35.24 17.85
CA ARG A 528 -14.84 33.78 17.94
C ARG A 528 -14.28 33.20 19.24
N ASP A 529 -14.44 33.90 20.36
CA ASP A 529 -14.06 33.41 21.68
C ASP A 529 -15.24 32.69 22.37
N SER A 530 -15.92 31.81 21.64
CA SER A 530 -17.08 31.05 22.14
C SER A 530 -16.67 30.10 23.27
N GLU A 531 -17.47 30.03 24.34
CA GLU A 531 -17.30 29.08 25.46
C GLU A 531 -17.21 27.61 25.00
N GLU A 532 -17.77 27.28 23.82
CA GLU A 532 -17.63 25.97 23.17
C GLU A 532 -16.18 25.67 22.75
N MET A 533 -15.46 26.65 22.17
CA MET A 533 -14.06 26.50 21.77
C MET A 533 -13.14 26.33 22.99
N LYS A 534 -13.45 26.98 24.12
CA LYS A 534 -12.75 26.77 25.40
C LYS A 534 -12.97 25.35 25.94
N ARG A 535 -14.19 24.81 25.82
CA ARG A 535 -14.49 23.41 26.19
C ARG A 535 -13.77 22.41 25.28
N GLU A 536 -13.76 22.64 23.98
CA GLU A 536 -13.03 21.80 23.02
C GLU A 536 -11.52 21.83 23.28
N ARG A 537 -10.95 23.01 23.54
CA ARG A 537 -9.55 23.16 23.95
C ARG A 537 -9.23 22.35 25.20
N GLN A 538 -10.12 22.35 26.20
CA GLN A 538 -9.94 21.56 27.42
C GLN A 538 -9.99 20.06 27.15
N VAL A 539 -10.84 19.59 26.23
CA VAL A 539 -10.87 18.18 25.81
C VAL A 539 -9.53 17.77 25.20
N TRP A 540 -8.95 18.61 24.34
CA TRP A 540 -7.65 18.33 23.75
C TRP A 540 -6.50 18.35 24.76
N PHE A 541 -6.52 19.26 25.74
CA PHE A 541 -5.55 19.22 26.85
C PHE A 541 -5.67 17.96 27.72
N ASN A 542 -6.90 17.50 27.99
CA ASN A 542 -7.11 16.25 28.72
C ASN A 542 -6.58 15.05 27.92
N LYS A 543 -6.86 15.00 26.62
CA LYS A 543 -6.32 13.97 25.70
C LYS A 543 -4.80 14.01 25.64
N LEU A 544 -4.19 15.21 25.61
CA LEU A 544 -2.74 15.38 25.66
C LEU A 544 -2.16 14.79 26.96
N GLY A 545 -2.78 15.09 28.10
CA GLY A 545 -2.37 14.56 29.40
C GLY A 545 -2.48 13.03 29.50
N THR A 546 -3.57 12.45 29.00
CA THR A 546 -3.72 10.98 28.97
C THR A 546 -2.71 10.31 28.04
N SER A 547 -2.52 10.85 26.83
CA SER A 547 -1.59 10.31 25.85
C SER A 547 -0.15 10.40 26.35
N SER A 548 0.24 11.52 26.97
CA SER A 548 1.57 11.69 27.56
C SER A 548 1.86 10.68 28.67
N LYS A 549 0.89 10.42 29.56
CA LYS A 549 1.01 9.38 30.61
C LYS A 549 1.16 7.98 30.01
N ASN A 550 0.39 7.67 28.98
CA ASN A 550 0.46 6.38 28.28
C ASN A 550 1.83 6.20 27.62
N VAL A 551 2.33 7.23 26.91
CA VAL A 551 3.69 7.22 26.34
C VAL A 551 4.74 6.94 27.42
N GLY A 552 4.69 7.66 28.55
CA GLY A 552 5.64 7.44 29.65
C GLY A 552 5.59 6.02 30.23
N SER A 553 4.40 5.45 30.42
CA SER A 553 4.21 4.09 30.93
C SER A 553 4.71 3.01 29.95
N CYS A 554 4.30 3.12 28.68
CA CYS A 554 4.72 2.19 27.63
C CYS A 554 6.24 2.23 27.43
N MET A 555 6.85 3.41 27.49
CA MET A 555 8.31 3.57 27.36
C MET A 555 9.09 3.03 28.56
N ALA A 556 8.56 3.15 29.78
CA ALA A 556 9.17 2.51 30.96
C ALA A 556 9.14 0.98 30.86
N ARG A 557 8.04 0.41 30.37
CA ARG A 557 7.92 -1.02 30.07
C ARG A 557 8.86 -1.45 28.95
N MET A 558 8.90 -0.70 27.86
CA MET A 558 9.81 -0.92 26.73
C MET A 558 11.28 -0.91 27.19
N LEU A 559 11.68 0.08 28.00
CA LEU A 559 13.01 0.15 28.60
C LEU A 559 13.34 -1.11 29.40
N THR A 560 12.40 -1.57 30.22
CA THR A 560 12.55 -2.77 31.05
C THR A 560 12.72 -4.02 30.18
N HIS A 561 11.87 -4.21 29.18
CA HIS A 561 11.92 -5.37 28.28
C HIS A 561 13.16 -5.36 27.36
N ALA A 562 13.58 -4.17 26.90
CA ALA A 562 14.77 -4.01 26.07
C ALA A 562 16.05 -4.34 26.86
N ILE A 563 16.15 -3.90 28.12
CA ILE A 563 17.27 -4.26 29.01
C ILE A 563 17.29 -5.77 29.28
N GLN A 564 16.12 -6.41 29.36
CA GLN A 564 15.97 -7.85 29.57
C GLN A 564 16.14 -8.68 28.28
N GLY A 565 16.32 -8.05 27.12
CA GLY A 565 16.47 -8.73 25.83
C GLY A 565 15.19 -9.40 25.30
N ARG A 566 14.01 -9.01 25.80
CA ARG A 566 12.73 -9.61 25.41
C ARG A 566 12.15 -8.89 24.20
N THR A 567 12.44 -9.40 23.01
CA THR A 567 12.05 -8.78 21.73
C THR A 567 10.53 -8.59 21.59
N SER A 568 9.73 -9.65 21.80
CA SER A 568 8.28 -9.59 21.63
C SER A 568 7.58 -8.57 22.55
N GLU A 569 7.91 -8.57 23.84
CA GLU A 569 7.34 -7.63 24.82
C GLU A 569 7.81 -6.18 24.59
N THR A 570 9.02 -6.03 24.02
CA THR A 570 9.56 -4.72 23.62
C THR A 570 8.78 -4.17 22.43
N HIS A 571 8.53 -4.98 21.39
CA HIS A 571 7.73 -4.56 20.23
C HIS A 571 6.31 -4.17 20.63
N GLN A 572 5.63 -4.98 21.44
CA GLN A 572 4.28 -4.65 21.93
C GLN A 572 4.24 -3.32 22.69
N SER A 573 5.21 -3.08 23.58
CA SER A 573 5.30 -1.82 24.32
C SER A 573 5.62 -0.63 23.40
N THR A 574 6.34 -0.88 22.30
CA THR A 574 6.67 0.12 21.29
C THR A 574 5.44 0.48 20.44
N ASP A 575 4.64 -0.51 20.03
CA ASP A 575 3.37 -0.32 19.31
C ASP A 575 2.36 0.55 20.09
N GLU A 576 2.17 0.22 21.38
CA GLU A 576 1.32 1.00 22.27
C GLU A 576 1.84 2.44 22.43
N SER A 577 3.16 2.60 22.48
CA SER A 577 3.80 3.90 22.54
C SER A 577 3.57 4.72 21.28
N ILE A 578 3.64 4.12 20.08
CA ILE A 578 3.41 4.82 18.80
C ILE A 578 1.95 5.28 18.69
N SER A 579 1.01 4.41 19.04
CA SER A 579 -0.41 4.76 19.06
C SER A 579 -0.67 5.96 19.98
N SER A 580 0.01 5.98 21.13
CA SER A 580 -0.06 7.10 22.07
C SER A 580 0.62 8.38 21.55
N LEU A 581 1.73 8.26 20.81
CA LEU A 581 2.42 9.39 20.16
C LEU A 581 1.61 10.00 19.01
N ILE A 582 0.89 9.20 18.23
CA ILE A 582 -0.02 9.69 17.19
C ILE A 582 -1.18 10.46 17.84
N SER A 583 -1.77 9.89 18.90
CA SER A 583 -2.82 10.55 19.69
C SER A 583 -2.34 11.87 20.31
N LEU A 584 -1.10 11.89 20.81
CA LEU A 584 -0.44 13.10 21.31
C LEU A 584 -0.27 14.14 20.21
N THR A 585 0.20 13.74 19.02
CA THR A 585 0.38 14.61 17.85
C THR A 585 -0.96 15.25 17.41
N ASN A 586 -2.03 14.45 17.38
CA ASN A 586 -3.37 14.95 17.08
C ASN A 586 -3.89 15.91 18.16
N SER A 587 -3.55 15.66 19.44
CA SER A 587 -3.91 16.55 20.54
C SER A 587 -3.17 17.89 20.43
N VAL A 588 -1.88 17.88 20.05
CA VAL A 588 -1.09 19.09 19.76
C VAL A 588 -1.73 19.89 18.63
N LYS A 589 -2.07 19.26 17.50
CA LYS A 589 -2.77 19.92 16.37
C LYS A 589 -4.11 20.53 16.82
N GLY A 590 -4.94 19.77 17.55
CA GLY A 590 -6.23 20.24 18.05
C GLY A 590 -6.13 21.41 19.03
N ILE A 591 -5.12 21.44 19.92
CA ILE A 591 -4.88 22.59 20.82
C ILE A 591 -4.56 23.85 20.01
N VAL A 592 -3.74 23.70 18.96
CA VAL A 592 -3.33 24.80 18.10
C VAL A 592 -4.51 25.35 17.32
N GLU A 593 -5.37 24.49 16.75
CA GLU A 593 -6.60 24.90 16.05
C GLU A 593 -7.59 25.63 16.96
N CYS A 594 -7.76 25.19 18.21
CA CYS A 594 -8.64 25.81 19.20
C CYS A 594 -8.03 27.04 19.90
N SER A 595 -6.82 27.48 19.52
CA SER A 595 -6.11 28.60 20.16
C SER A 595 -5.61 29.67 19.16
N PRO A 596 -6.44 30.15 18.21
CA PRO A 596 -6.03 31.05 17.12
C PRO A 596 -5.54 32.44 17.58
N HIS A 597 -5.74 32.79 18.86
CA HIS A 597 -5.37 34.08 19.44
C HIS A 597 -4.12 34.03 20.31
N ASP A 598 -3.58 32.84 20.59
CA ASP A 598 -2.39 32.66 21.44
C ASP A 598 -1.26 32.01 20.65
N VAL A 599 -0.61 32.83 19.82
CA VAL A 599 0.52 32.43 18.97
C VAL A 599 1.67 31.89 19.83
N THR A 600 1.86 32.42 21.05
CA THR A 600 2.92 31.97 21.94
C THR A 600 2.71 30.54 22.45
N LEU A 601 1.47 30.19 22.81
CA LEU A 601 1.09 28.84 23.17
C LEU A 601 1.15 27.91 21.97
N GLN A 602 0.69 28.35 20.80
CA GLN A 602 0.73 27.57 19.57
C GLN A 602 2.16 27.17 19.21
N GLU A 603 3.09 28.12 19.14
CA GLU A 603 4.49 27.84 18.83
C GLU A 603 5.14 26.95 19.90
N ALA A 604 4.92 27.24 21.19
CA ALA A 604 5.47 26.44 22.28
C ALA A 604 4.99 24.98 22.25
N VAL A 605 3.69 24.75 22.07
CA VAL A 605 3.10 23.40 22.05
C VAL A 605 3.54 22.61 20.81
N MET A 606 3.71 23.28 19.66
CA MET A 606 4.24 22.63 18.45
C MET A 606 5.73 22.27 18.55
N ASP A 607 6.55 23.15 19.15
CA ASP A 607 7.99 22.90 19.31
C ASP A 607 8.25 21.81 20.35
N LEU A 608 7.53 21.85 21.48
CA LEU A 608 7.60 20.80 22.49
C LEU A 608 7.04 19.46 21.98
N GLY A 609 5.96 19.48 21.20
CA GLY A 609 5.45 18.29 20.53
C GLY A 609 6.45 17.68 19.54
N SER A 610 7.16 18.53 18.79
CA SER A 610 8.23 18.09 17.88
C SER A 610 9.43 17.51 18.61
N ASP A 611 9.83 18.11 19.73
CA ASP A 611 10.92 17.59 20.57
C ASP A 611 10.56 16.22 21.19
N VAL A 612 9.33 16.04 21.68
CA VAL A 612 8.84 14.75 22.17
C VAL A 612 8.95 13.66 21.10
N LEU A 613 8.54 13.95 19.86
CA LEU A 613 8.66 12.99 18.76
C LEU A 613 10.13 12.67 18.42
N GLU A 614 11.02 13.67 18.44
CA GLU A 614 12.45 13.48 18.17
C GLU A 614 13.13 12.65 19.27
N LYS A 615 12.86 12.92 20.54
CA LYS A 615 13.37 12.12 21.65
C LYS A 615 12.79 10.69 21.64
N SER A 616 11.53 10.53 21.23
CA SER A 616 10.90 9.21 21.07
C SER A 616 11.56 8.38 19.97
N LYS A 617 11.87 9.00 18.84
CA LYS A 617 12.64 8.36 17.74
C LYS A 617 13.99 7.86 18.24
N ASN A 618 14.75 8.72 18.94
CA ASN A 618 16.05 8.37 19.50
C ASN A 618 15.94 7.20 20.49
N LEU A 619 14.86 7.13 21.29
CA LEU A 619 14.63 6.03 22.22
C LEU A 619 14.40 4.70 21.49
N ILE A 620 13.62 4.69 20.41
CA ILE A 620 13.35 3.48 19.63
C ILE A 620 14.62 3.00 18.91
N ILE A 621 15.43 3.91 18.35
CA ILE A 621 16.74 3.57 17.76
C ILE A 621 17.63 2.89 18.80
N GLU A 622 17.76 3.49 19.99
CA GLU A 622 18.61 2.93 21.03
C GLU A 622 18.04 1.62 21.59
N ALA A 623 16.71 1.46 21.67
CA ALA A 623 16.06 0.22 22.06
C ALA A 623 16.34 -0.91 21.05
N LYS A 624 16.28 -0.60 19.74
CA LYS A 624 16.65 -1.53 18.66
C LYS A 624 18.11 -1.97 18.79
N LEU A 625 19.01 -1.03 19.07
CA LEU A 625 20.44 -1.33 19.28
C LEU A 625 20.67 -2.17 20.54
N ALA A 626 19.96 -1.88 21.64
CA ALA A 626 20.04 -2.65 22.88
C ALA A 626 19.55 -4.10 22.72
N LEU A 627 18.57 -4.34 21.85
CA LEU A 627 18.10 -5.69 21.52
C LEU A 627 19.10 -6.48 20.65
N LYS A 628 19.86 -5.80 19.78
CA LYS A 628 20.86 -6.46 18.91
C LYS A 628 22.14 -6.84 19.65
N GLU A 629 22.53 -6.03 20.63
CA GLU A 629 23.73 -6.26 21.44
C GLU A 629 23.33 -6.62 22.87
N CYS A 630 22.90 -7.87 23.09
CA CYS A 630 22.66 -8.37 24.43
C CYS A 630 23.96 -8.28 25.26
N ALA A 631 23.91 -7.49 26.35
CA ALA A 631 24.89 -7.39 27.46
C ALA A 631 25.94 -6.26 27.47
N GLY A 632 25.75 -5.15 26.73
CA GLY A 632 26.57 -3.94 26.91
C GLY A 632 26.06 -3.01 28.02
N THR A 633 26.79 -2.85 29.14
CA THR A 633 26.42 -1.95 30.25
C THR A 633 26.32 -0.49 29.79
N ASP A 634 27.20 -0.06 28.87
CA ASP A 634 27.20 1.29 28.30
C ASP A 634 25.93 1.58 27.49
N ARG A 635 25.45 0.64 26.67
CA ARG A 635 24.21 0.82 25.88
C ARG A 635 22.97 0.87 26.77
N GLN A 636 22.94 0.11 27.86
CA GLN A 636 21.85 0.20 28.84
C GLN A 636 21.83 1.57 29.53
N THR A 637 22.98 2.14 29.91
CA THR A 637 23.04 3.49 30.51
C THR A 637 22.61 4.57 29.51
N LYS A 638 23.00 4.43 28.23
CA LYS A 638 22.60 5.34 27.16
C LYS A 638 21.10 5.27 26.91
N LEU A 639 20.51 4.08 26.84
CA LEU A 639 19.07 3.89 26.70
C LEU A 639 18.28 4.54 27.85
N VAL A 640 18.74 4.36 29.09
CA VAL A 640 18.15 5.01 30.27
C VAL A 640 18.28 6.55 30.20
N SER A 641 19.40 7.06 29.71
CA SER A 641 19.60 8.52 29.55
C SER A 641 18.65 9.13 28.53
N VAL A 642 18.41 8.44 27.40
CA VAL A 642 17.47 8.88 26.36
C VAL A 642 16.03 8.84 26.89
N ALA A 643 15.66 7.80 27.65
CA ALA A 643 14.35 7.71 28.30
C ALA A 643 14.11 8.86 29.30
N LYS A 644 15.12 9.26 30.07
CA LYS A 644 15.06 10.43 30.96
C LYS A 644 14.87 11.74 30.20
N SER A 645 15.61 11.93 29.10
CA SER A 645 15.45 13.12 28.25
C SER A 645 14.03 13.23 27.70
N LEU A 646 13.43 12.10 27.32
CA LEU A 646 12.07 12.07 26.81
C LEU A 646 11.02 12.32 27.88
N SER A 647 11.20 11.76 29.09
CA SER A 647 10.34 12.09 30.23
C SER A 647 10.36 13.59 30.54
N HIS A 648 11.53 14.21 30.44
CA HIS A 648 11.65 15.67 30.61
C HIS A 648 10.90 16.45 29.53
N ALA A 649 11.02 16.07 28.26
CA ALA A 649 10.28 16.70 27.16
C ALA A 649 8.75 16.56 27.34
N LEU A 650 8.28 15.38 27.77
CA LEU A 650 6.86 15.15 28.06
C LEU A 650 6.37 16.02 29.23
N SER A 651 7.17 16.19 30.28
CA SER A 651 6.85 17.10 31.39
C SER A 651 6.78 18.56 30.94
N GLN A 652 7.71 19.00 30.08
CA GLN A 652 7.66 20.34 29.51
C GLN A 652 6.40 20.54 28.64
N LEU A 653 6.03 19.56 27.82
CA LEU A 653 4.80 19.62 27.02
C LEU A 653 3.53 19.65 27.89
N ILE A 654 3.48 18.87 28.98
CA ILE A 654 2.36 18.90 29.94
C ILE A 654 2.30 20.24 30.68
N SER A 655 3.42 20.94 30.89
CA SER A 655 3.44 22.25 31.56
C SER A 655 2.68 23.34 30.79
N CYS A 656 2.35 23.10 29.51
CA CYS A 656 1.47 23.95 28.71
C CYS A 656 -0.04 23.76 29.05
N VAL A 657 -0.41 22.74 29.82
CA VAL A 657 -1.80 22.48 30.23
C VAL A 657 -2.24 23.48 31.31
N PRO A 658 -3.36 24.20 31.11
CA PRO A 658 -3.88 25.15 32.09
C PRO A 658 -4.25 24.44 33.41
N GLY A 659 -3.84 25.02 34.54
CA GLY A 659 -4.01 24.46 35.89
C GLY A 659 -2.83 23.61 36.38
N VAL A 660 -2.15 22.86 35.51
CA VAL A 660 -0.98 22.05 35.91
C VAL A 660 0.24 22.92 36.18
N LYS A 661 0.47 23.95 35.35
CA LYS A 661 1.58 24.91 35.53
C LYS A 661 1.55 25.62 36.89
N GLN A 662 0.36 26.04 37.33
CA GLN A 662 0.18 26.72 38.61
C GLN A 662 0.49 25.78 39.79
N VAL A 663 0.07 24.51 39.69
CA VAL A 663 0.37 23.49 40.70
C VAL A 663 1.87 23.15 40.71
N ASP A 664 2.51 23.00 39.55
CA ASP A 664 3.95 22.72 39.43
C ASP A 664 4.82 23.87 39.96
N ASP A 665 4.43 25.12 39.70
CA ASP A 665 5.13 26.29 40.24
C ASP A 665 5.02 26.32 41.77
N VAL A 666 3.84 26.03 42.34
CA VAL A 666 3.65 25.90 43.79
C VAL A 666 4.49 24.76 44.37
N ILE A 667 4.53 23.58 43.73
CA ILE A 667 5.36 22.45 44.17
C ILE A 667 6.85 22.81 44.13
N ARG A 668 7.30 23.53 43.09
CA ARG A 668 8.69 24.00 42.98
C ARG A 668 9.03 25.01 44.08
N TYR A 669 8.12 25.95 44.37
CA TYR A 669 8.28 26.87 45.50
C TYR A 669 8.41 26.10 46.81
N ILE A 670 7.48 25.19 47.12
CA ILE A 670 7.51 24.37 48.34
C ILE A 670 8.82 23.58 48.45
N SER A 671 9.28 22.96 47.36
CA SER A 671 10.51 22.18 47.34
C SER A 671 11.75 23.04 47.60
N ASN A 672 11.83 24.22 46.98
CA ASN A 672 12.92 25.18 47.21
C ASN A 672 12.96 25.68 48.66
N TYR A 673 11.78 25.96 49.24
CA TYR A 673 11.68 26.30 50.66
C TYR A 673 12.14 25.15 51.55
N ASN A 674 11.77 23.92 51.24
CA ASN A 674 12.21 22.74 52.00
C ASN A 674 13.74 22.56 51.96
N VAL A 675 14.37 22.70 50.80
CA VAL A 675 15.84 22.64 50.69
C VAL A 675 16.49 23.76 51.52
N THR A 676 15.94 24.97 51.45
CA THR A 676 16.43 26.10 52.23
C THR A 676 16.27 25.84 53.74
N ILE A 677 15.14 25.29 54.17
CA ILE A 677 14.89 24.90 55.57
C ILE A 677 15.90 23.85 56.00
N HIS A 678 16.13 22.79 55.21
CA HIS A 678 17.14 21.77 55.52
C HIS A 678 18.54 22.37 55.65
N GLN A 679 18.95 23.25 54.74
CA GLN A 679 20.24 23.96 54.84
C GLN A 679 20.35 24.83 56.10
N GLN A 680 19.26 25.46 56.54
CA GLN A 680 19.23 26.24 57.78
C GLN A 680 19.24 25.33 59.03
N VAL A 681 18.53 24.21 59.00
CA VAL A 681 18.55 23.20 60.08
C VAL A 681 19.94 22.61 60.23
N ASP A 682 20.61 22.25 59.13
CA ASP A 682 21.98 21.75 59.15
C ASP A 682 22.95 22.79 59.73
N ARG A 683 22.78 24.08 59.40
CA ARG A 683 23.55 25.17 60.03
C ARG A 683 23.29 25.29 61.53
N ILE A 684 22.04 25.16 61.98
CA ILE A 684 21.67 25.20 63.40
C ILE A 684 22.27 24.00 64.15
N VAL A 685 22.25 22.81 63.56
CA VAL A 685 22.88 21.61 64.13
C VAL A 685 24.40 21.79 64.25
N VAL A 686 25.05 22.39 63.25
CA VAL A 686 26.48 22.72 63.31
C VAL A 686 26.78 23.76 64.40
N ILE A 687 25.94 24.78 64.57
CA ILE A 687 26.09 25.79 65.63
C ILE A 687 25.89 25.17 67.02
N ASN A 688 24.88 24.31 67.20
CA ASN A 688 24.62 23.62 68.48
C ASN A 688 25.72 22.61 68.84
N ASN A 689 26.43 22.06 67.85
CA ASN A 689 27.59 21.18 68.10
C ASN A 689 28.87 21.95 68.46
N TYR A 690 28.89 23.29 68.34
CA TYR A 690 30.05 24.13 68.64
C TYR A 690 30.01 24.81 70.02
N ASP A 691 28.88 24.82 70.74
CA ASP A 691 28.77 25.49 72.04
C ASP A 691 28.32 24.55 73.18
N HIS A 692 29.29 23.79 73.70
CA HIS A 692 29.25 23.30 75.08
C HIS A 692 30.21 24.04 76.03
N THR A 693 30.71 25.23 75.65
CA THR A 693 31.49 26.08 76.56
C THR A 693 31.22 27.57 76.35
N SER A 694 30.06 28.06 76.79
CA SER A 694 29.86 29.31 77.56
C SER A 694 28.43 29.88 77.44
N LEU A 695 27.83 30.24 78.58
CA LEU A 695 26.54 30.91 78.77
C LEU A 695 26.46 32.32 78.12
N PRO A 696 25.28 33.01 78.04
CA PRO A 696 23.89 32.56 78.25
C PRO A 696 22.93 32.93 77.09
N LEU A 697 22.19 31.95 76.58
CA LEU A 697 21.18 32.09 75.52
C LEU A 697 19.79 32.43 76.09
N ASN A 698 19.60 33.62 76.70
CA ASN A 698 18.31 33.92 77.35
C ASN A 698 17.74 35.33 77.13
N GLN A 699 17.91 35.94 75.95
CA GLN A 699 17.28 37.25 75.72
C GLN A 699 16.69 37.56 74.33
N TYR A 700 16.69 36.64 73.36
CA TYR A 700 16.28 37.00 71.99
C TYR A 700 15.20 36.14 71.31
N LEU A 701 14.69 35.08 71.94
CA LEU A 701 13.76 34.13 71.28
C LEU A 701 12.27 34.29 71.64
N LEU A 702 11.83 35.48 72.07
CA LEU A 702 10.40 35.72 72.40
C LEU A 702 9.71 36.84 71.62
N SER A 703 10.28 37.35 70.52
CA SER A 703 9.55 38.26 69.62
C SER A 703 9.13 37.55 68.31
N LYS A 704 7.96 36.89 68.41
CA LYS A 704 6.94 36.62 67.37
C LYS A 704 7.37 36.27 65.93
N PRO A 705 7.03 35.05 65.44
CA PRO A 705 7.02 34.72 64.01
C PRO A 705 5.63 34.93 63.37
N GLU A 706 4.85 35.94 63.80
CA GLU A 706 3.47 36.12 63.31
C GLU A 706 3.30 37.26 62.29
N THR A 707 4.31 38.11 62.07
CA THR A 707 4.15 39.32 61.22
C THR A 707 4.71 39.21 59.80
N ARG A 708 5.28 38.08 59.37
CA ARG A 708 5.75 37.92 57.97
C ARG A 708 4.80 37.17 57.04
N ILE A 709 3.74 36.54 57.55
CA ILE A 709 2.78 35.79 56.72
C ILE A 709 1.68 36.70 56.15
N GLN A 710 1.48 37.92 56.68
CA GLN A 710 0.42 38.84 56.23
C GLN A 710 0.84 39.89 55.18
N GLN A 711 2.09 39.89 54.69
CA GLN A 711 2.54 40.86 53.67
C GLN A 711 2.77 40.27 52.27
N SER A 712 2.40 39.00 52.03
CA SER A 712 2.50 38.38 50.70
C SER A 712 1.30 37.51 50.31
N LEU A 713 0.14 37.76 50.90
CA LEU A 713 -1.17 37.52 50.26
C LEU A 713 -1.55 38.81 49.53
#